data_AF-A0A0Q8EUI5-F1
#
_entry.id   AF-A0A0Q8EUI5-F1
#
_cell.length_a   1.000
_cell.length_b   1.000
_cell.length_c   1.000
_cell.angle_alpha   90.00
_cell.angle_beta   90.00
_cell.angle_gamma   90.00
#
_symmetry.space_group_name_H-M   'P 1'
#
loop_
_entity.id
_entity.type
_entity.pdbx_description
1 polymer ?
#
loop_
_entity_poly.entity_id
_entity_poly.type
_entity_poly.pdbx_seq_one_letter_code
_entity_poly.pdbx_strand_id
1 'polypeptide(L)'
;MMKQHFSTALFLAGLAIVGWIGVGYVGTHALGVVVTLVIGACYVTGAVELQRYRQATATLAHALTDTAPAGSGLQAWLAPMHPSLRQAVRLRVEGERVALPAPALTPYLVGLLVLLGMLGTLLGMMVTLRGTGLALEGATDIDAIRGSLAAPVKGLGFAFGTSIAGVAASAVLGLLSALARRERVLVAQRLDDEIATSLHVHSQSFQRETSFRLLQQQAALMPELVERLQAMVASIEQQNTDAAAQQSARQESFHARTEAAQAQLSATLVASMQAGVEGSARAVGAALQPAMESTLAGLARETTALQQTVATAVQQQLDALATGFGAATAAAATTWDDALARQQHAHDALAARLQGDAERHATQFDQRSNAWLDAASGQLAHTAATLADGWTQALALQAATADGIAARNTDALAAAGADFRTQATALVQAVDASHATLQQTLAAQDEARLAAWAAQLATMSATLRGDWEHTAGEAARLQQEICDALARSASDITTQAQTHAQQTIAEISQLVQVASEAPRAAADMVAELRQKLSDSMVRDTALLEERTQMMGTLQTLLDAVNHASTEQRTAIDALVATSADLLERVGTRFTDHVQAETGKLEHVAAQVAAGATEVAGLGDALGSVVERFGQTNDALLERLQAIEGALERSLVRSDEQLAYYVAQAREVVDLSLSAQRQITVDLQRLSGAETA
;
A
#
# COMPACT_ATOMS: atom_id res chain seq x y z
N MET A 1 36.10 3.93 -15.11
CA MET A 1 37.41 3.74 -14.45
C MET A 1 38.01 5.07 -13.95
N MET A 2 38.26 6.09 -14.79
CA MET A 2 38.88 7.38 -14.36
C MET A 2 38.18 8.08 -13.18
N LYS A 3 36.85 8.05 -13.09
CA LYS A 3 36.08 8.70 -11.99
C LYS A 3 36.28 8.05 -10.62
N GLN A 4 36.52 6.73 -10.58
CA GLN A 4 36.81 6.04 -9.31
C GLN A 4 38.19 6.42 -8.80
N HIS A 5 39.20 6.43 -9.67
CA HIS A 5 40.55 6.82 -9.30
C HIS A 5 40.63 8.26 -8.77
N PHE A 6 39.86 9.19 -9.35
CA PHE A 6 39.80 10.57 -8.87
C PHE A 6 39.22 10.68 -7.45
N SER A 7 38.09 10.03 -7.17
CA SER A 7 37.50 10.06 -5.81
C SER A 7 38.41 9.41 -4.78
N THR A 8 39.08 8.31 -5.12
CA THR A 8 40.01 7.63 -4.21
C THR A 8 41.24 8.48 -3.94
N ALA A 9 41.81 9.13 -4.98
CA ALA A 9 42.92 10.06 -4.81
C ALA A 9 42.54 11.26 -3.92
N LEU A 10 41.34 11.81 -4.11
CA LEU A 10 40.81 12.90 -3.31
C LEU A 10 40.60 12.48 -1.84
N PHE A 11 40.08 11.27 -1.60
CA PHE A 11 39.96 10.72 -0.25
C PHE A 11 41.33 10.58 0.44
N LEU A 12 42.30 10.00 -0.25
CA LEU A 12 43.66 9.80 0.27
C LEU A 12 44.35 11.14 0.55
N ALA A 13 44.13 12.16 -0.28
CA ALA A 13 44.64 13.50 -0.04
C ALA A 13 44.10 14.11 1.26
N GLY A 14 42.79 14.00 1.52
CA GLY A 14 42.21 14.46 2.78
C GLY A 14 42.73 13.69 4.00
N LEU A 15 42.90 12.38 3.87
CA LEU A 15 43.47 11.54 4.94
C LEU A 15 44.94 11.89 5.21
N ALA A 16 45.73 12.15 4.16
CA ALA A 16 47.12 12.54 4.28
C ALA A 16 47.29 13.88 5.00
N ILE A 17 46.41 14.86 4.75
CA ILE A 17 46.42 16.15 5.45
C ILE A 17 46.16 15.95 6.95
N VAL A 18 45.12 15.19 7.32
CA VAL A 18 44.81 14.91 8.73
C VAL A 18 45.93 14.12 9.40
N GLY A 19 46.48 13.11 8.72
CA GLY A 19 47.57 12.28 9.23
C GLY A 19 48.87 13.06 9.43
N TRP A 20 49.24 13.93 8.47
CA TRP A 20 50.42 14.78 8.56
C TRP A 20 50.35 15.73 9.77
N ILE A 21 49.19 16.37 9.96
CA ILE A 21 48.95 17.26 11.09
C ILE A 21 48.94 16.47 12.42
N GLY A 22 48.33 15.28 12.43
CA GLY A 22 48.34 14.39 13.59
C GLY A 22 49.74 13.96 14.02
N VAL A 23 50.62 13.58 13.08
CA VAL A 23 52.02 13.22 13.36
C VAL A 23 52.78 14.40 13.98
N GLY A 24 52.50 15.64 13.53
CA GLY A 24 53.08 16.85 14.12
C GLY A 24 52.73 17.09 15.60
N TYR A 25 51.64 16.49 16.09
CA TYR A 25 51.21 16.59 17.50
C TYR A 25 51.73 15.46 18.38
N VAL A 26 52.19 14.36 17.79
CA VAL A 26 52.76 13.23 18.54
C VAL A 26 54.06 13.68 19.22
N GLY A 27 54.06 13.64 20.56
CA GLY A 27 55.20 14.07 21.38
C GLY A 27 55.23 15.55 21.76
N THR A 28 54.30 16.38 21.25
CA THR A 28 54.23 17.82 21.58
C THR A 28 52.96 18.20 22.36
N HIS A 29 51.78 17.72 21.94
CA HIS A 29 50.49 18.10 22.56
C HIS A 29 49.47 16.94 22.55
N ALA A 30 49.24 16.32 23.71
CA ALA A 30 48.33 15.17 23.85
C ALA A 30 46.87 15.48 23.41
N LEU A 31 46.35 16.67 23.76
CA LEU A 31 45.01 17.09 23.36
C LEU A 31 44.87 17.23 21.84
N GLY A 32 45.94 17.66 21.15
CA GLY A 32 45.91 17.79 19.70
C GLY A 32 45.88 16.47 18.96
N VAL A 33 46.57 15.46 19.50
CA VAL A 33 46.45 14.07 19.01
C VAL A 33 45.02 13.56 19.16
N VAL A 34 44.37 13.80 20.30
CA VAL A 34 42.97 13.38 20.51
C VAL A 34 42.03 14.07 19.52
N VAL A 35 42.10 15.40 19.37
CA VAL A 35 41.22 16.14 18.44
C VAL A 35 41.45 15.69 17.00
N THR A 36 42.70 15.50 16.56
CA THR A 36 43.00 15.02 15.20
C THR A 36 42.56 13.58 14.96
N LEU A 37 42.62 12.70 15.96
CA LEU A 37 42.05 11.35 15.87
C LEU A 37 40.53 11.38 15.71
N VAL A 38 39.82 12.25 16.44
CA VAL A 38 38.36 12.40 16.28
C VAL A 38 38.02 12.97 14.90
N ILE A 39 38.78 13.96 14.40
CA ILE A 39 38.65 14.46 13.02
C ILE A 39 38.83 13.32 12.01
N GLY A 40 39.89 12.51 12.17
CA GLY A 40 40.17 11.35 11.32
C GLY A 40 39.03 10.31 11.35
N ALA A 41 38.51 9.99 12.53
CA ALA A 41 37.40 9.05 12.69
C ALA A 41 36.11 9.55 12.02
N CYS A 42 35.76 10.84 12.19
CA CYS A 42 34.61 11.46 11.52
C CYS A 42 34.77 11.44 9.99
N TYR A 43 35.96 11.77 9.51
CA TYR A 43 36.28 11.78 8.07
C TYR A 43 36.17 10.38 7.45
N VAL A 44 36.73 9.35 8.09
CA VAL A 44 36.64 7.95 7.63
C VAL A 44 35.20 7.46 7.67
N THR A 45 34.44 7.78 8.72
CA THR A 45 33.02 7.40 8.84
C THR A 45 32.19 7.97 7.68
N GLY A 46 32.40 9.25 7.34
CA GLY A 46 31.75 9.88 6.20
C GLY A 46 32.15 9.24 4.87
N ALA A 47 33.43 8.90 4.70
CA ALA A 47 33.92 8.23 3.50
C ALA A 47 33.32 6.82 3.33
N VAL A 48 33.14 6.06 4.41
CA VAL A 48 32.49 4.73 4.39
C VAL A 48 31.03 4.85 3.98
N GLU A 49 30.28 5.83 4.50
CA GLU A 49 28.90 6.08 4.08
C GLU A 49 28.83 6.43 2.58
N LEU A 50 29.70 7.32 2.10
CA LEU A 50 29.75 7.70 0.69
C LEU A 50 30.15 6.52 -0.23
N GLN A 51 31.01 5.62 0.23
CA GLN A 51 31.37 4.42 -0.51
C GLN A 51 30.18 3.47 -0.64
N ARG A 52 29.45 3.20 0.46
CA ARG A 52 28.21 2.41 0.44
C ARG A 52 27.15 3.04 -0.46
N TYR A 53 27.02 4.36 -0.38
CA TYR A 53 26.12 5.13 -1.24
C TYR A 53 26.45 4.95 -2.73
N ARG A 54 27.73 5.03 -3.11
CA ARG A 54 28.19 4.81 -4.49
C ARG A 54 28.04 3.36 -4.94
N GLN A 55 28.29 2.37 -4.07
CA GLN A 55 28.05 0.96 -4.37
C GLN A 55 26.59 0.70 -4.69
N ALA A 56 25.67 1.25 -3.89
CA ALA A 56 24.24 1.18 -4.18
C ALA A 56 23.91 1.90 -5.51
N THR A 57 24.56 3.03 -5.82
CA THR A 57 24.39 3.69 -7.13
C THR A 57 24.85 2.80 -8.28
N ALA A 58 25.96 2.10 -8.12
CA ALA A 58 26.50 1.21 -9.13
C ALA A 58 25.58 0.01 -9.40
N THR A 59 24.93 -0.56 -8.37
CA THR A 59 23.97 -1.66 -8.60
C THR A 59 22.78 -1.21 -9.45
N LEU A 60 22.27 0.01 -9.24
CA LEU A 60 21.20 0.58 -10.06
C LEU A 60 21.70 0.88 -11.48
N ALA A 61 22.86 1.51 -11.61
CA ALA A 61 23.45 1.82 -12.91
C ALA A 61 23.71 0.57 -13.75
N HIS A 62 24.09 -0.55 -13.12
CA HIS A 62 24.27 -1.83 -13.79
C HIS A 62 22.94 -2.48 -14.18
N ALA A 63 21.94 -2.47 -13.29
CA ALA A 63 20.60 -2.97 -13.63
C ALA A 63 19.93 -2.18 -14.77
N LEU A 64 20.28 -0.90 -14.95
CA LEU A 64 19.83 -0.09 -16.09
C LEU A 64 20.58 -0.38 -17.40
N THR A 65 21.67 -1.16 -17.38
CA THR A 65 22.33 -1.57 -18.64
C THR A 65 21.61 -2.73 -19.34
N ASP A 66 20.84 -3.52 -18.59
CA ASP A 66 20.03 -4.61 -19.12
C ASP A 66 18.68 -4.66 -18.40
N THR A 67 17.64 -4.17 -19.07
CA THR A 67 16.26 -4.18 -18.58
C THR A 67 15.47 -5.40 -19.05
N ALA A 68 16.07 -6.33 -19.82
CA ALA A 68 15.40 -7.53 -20.29
C ALA A 68 14.79 -8.41 -19.16
N PRO A 69 15.43 -8.57 -17.98
CA PRO A 69 14.85 -9.32 -16.88
C PRO A 69 13.51 -8.76 -16.38
N ALA A 70 13.23 -7.46 -16.57
CA ALA A 70 11.99 -6.84 -16.15
C ALA A 70 10.76 -7.45 -16.86
N GLY A 71 10.93 -7.91 -18.11
CA GLY A 71 9.86 -8.58 -18.86
C GLY A 71 9.31 -9.86 -18.19
N SER A 72 10.13 -10.52 -17.35
CA SER A 72 9.70 -11.69 -16.55
C SER A 72 9.03 -11.32 -15.22
N GLY A 73 9.07 -10.05 -14.85
CA GLY A 73 8.53 -9.52 -13.60
C GLY A 73 9.44 -8.47 -12.99
N LEU A 74 8.85 -7.38 -12.50
CA LEU A 74 9.57 -6.26 -11.90
C LEU A 74 10.47 -6.69 -10.73
N GLN A 75 10.03 -7.66 -9.92
CA GLN A 75 10.79 -8.17 -8.78
C GLN A 75 12.10 -8.86 -9.18
N ALA A 76 12.13 -9.57 -10.32
CA ALA A 76 13.33 -10.25 -10.82
C ALA A 76 14.42 -9.24 -11.21
N TRP A 77 14.01 -8.13 -11.83
CA TRP A 77 14.90 -7.03 -12.18
C TRP A 77 15.38 -6.22 -10.96
N LEU A 78 14.53 -6.09 -9.92
CA LEU A 78 14.90 -5.40 -8.67
C LEU A 78 15.83 -6.23 -7.75
N ALA A 79 15.81 -7.56 -7.85
CA ALA A 79 16.58 -8.47 -7.01
C ALA A 79 18.11 -8.18 -6.95
N PRO A 80 18.82 -7.94 -8.07
CA PRO A 80 20.25 -7.62 -8.05
C PRO A 80 20.59 -6.23 -7.47
N MET A 81 19.60 -5.37 -7.22
CA MET A 81 19.84 -4.03 -6.69
C MET A 81 20.07 -4.05 -5.17
N HIS A 82 20.86 -3.07 -4.70
CA HIS A 82 21.08 -2.86 -3.27
C HIS A 82 19.73 -2.65 -2.53
N PRO A 83 19.52 -3.30 -1.36
CA PRO A 83 18.25 -3.28 -0.63
C PRO A 83 17.70 -1.87 -0.37
N SER A 84 18.58 -0.91 -0.08
CA SER A 84 18.19 0.48 0.21
C SER A 84 17.50 1.20 -0.96
N LEU A 85 17.63 0.70 -2.19
CA LEU A 85 17.06 1.34 -3.38
C LEU A 85 15.84 0.63 -3.94
N ARG A 86 15.65 -0.66 -3.63
CA ARG A 86 14.62 -1.48 -4.28
C ARG A 86 13.23 -0.87 -4.16
N GLN A 87 12.86 -0.43 -2.96
CA GLN A 87 11.53 0.15 -2.72
C GLN A 87 11.37 1.49 -3.46
N ALA A 88 12.36 2.40 -3.37
CA ALA A 88 12.28 3.70 -4.02
C ALA A 88 12.24 3.57 -5.55
N VAL A 89 12.98 2.62 -6.13
CA VAL A 89 12.95 2.33 -7.57
C VAL A 89 11.64 1.67 -7.97
N ARG A 90 11.13 0.71 -7.18
CA ARG A 90 9.83 0.08 -7.40
C ARG A 90 8.70 1.11 -7.48
N LEU A 91 8.59 1.97 -6.46
CA LEU A 91 7.55 3.01 -6.41
C LEU A 91 7.66 3.97 -7.60
N ARG A 92 8.88 4.35 -8.00
CA ARG A 92 9.09 5.14 -9.23
C ARG A 92 8.60 4.45 -10.50
N VAL A 93 8.92 3.17 -10.67
CA VAL A 93 8.49 2.39 -11.86
C VAL A 93 6.97 2.20 -11.88
N GLU A 94 6.35 2.00 -10.71
CA GLU A 94 4.89 1.86 -10.58
C GLU A 94 4.13 3.19 -10.83
N GLY A 95 4.83 4.33 -10.80
CA GLY A 95 4.31 5.65 -11.18
C GLY A 95 4.35 6.71 -10.07
N GLU A 96 4.92 6.42 -8.90
CA GLU A 96 5.02 7.36 -7.79
C GLU A 96 6.26 8.27 -7.88
N ARG A 97 6.12 9.54 -7.50
CA ARG A 97 7.22 10.51 -7.52
C ARG A 97 8.03 10.48 -6.21
N VAL A 98 8.78 9.41 -5.99
CA VAL A 98 9.62 9.24 -4.78
C VAL A 98 11.07 9.63 -5.07
N ALA A 99 11.73 10.39 -4.20
CA ALA A 99 13.17 10.69 -4.36
C ALA A 99 14.04 9.46 -4.00
N LEU A 100 15.18 9.27 -4.70
CA LEU A 100 16.12 8.25 -4.28
C LEU A 100 16.79 8.66 -2.95
N PRO A 101 17.05 7.72 -2.02
CA PRO A 101 17.65 8.02 -0.72
C PRO A 101 18.96 8.79 -0.87
N ALA A 102 19.19 9.78 0.00
CA ALA A 102 20.42 10.57 0.07
C ALA A 102 21.31 10.12 1.25
N PRO A 103 22.62 10.45 1.27
CA PRO A 103 23.47 10.23 2.44
C PRO A 103 22.94 11.03 3.63
N ALA A 104 22.72 10.36 4.75
CA ALA A 104 22.09 10.93 5.94
C ALA A 104 23.13 11.52 6.90
N LEU A 105 24.27 10.84 7.11
CA LEU A 105 25.26 11.24 8.11
C LEU A 105 26.26 12.26 7.57
N THR A 106 26.62 12.17 6.29
CA THR A 106 27.68 12.98 5.68
C THR A 106 27.49 14.50 5.86
N PRO A 107 26.29 15.10 5.68
CA PRO A 107 26.10 16.53 5.91
C PRO A 107 26.41 16.95 7.37
N TYR A 108 26.03 16.12 8.34
CA TYR A 108 26.32 16.36 9.75
C TYR A 108 27.80 16.19 10.07
N LEU A 109 28.46 15.18 9.50
CA LEU A 109 29.90 14.96 9.66
C LEU A 109 30.72 16.10 9.05
N VAL A 110 30.32 16.64 7.90
CA VAL A 110 30.94 17.82 7.28
C VAL A 110 30.85 19.04 8.21
N GLY A 111 29.68 19.27 8.83
CA GLY A 111 29.50 20.34 9.82
C GLY A 111 30.31 20.10 11.11
N LEU A 112 30.32 18.87 11.61
CA LEU A 112 31.06 18.47 12.81
C LEU A 112 32.57 18.61 12.62
N LEU A 113 33.11 18.28 11.44
CA LEU A 113 34.52 18.44 11.10
C LEU A 113 34.96 19.92 11.16
N VAL A 114 34.10 20.84 10.72
CA VAL A 114 34.36 22.29 10.85
C VAL A 114 34.33 22.70 12.33
N LEU A 115 33.32 22.25 13.07
CA LEU A 115 33.20 22.55 14.50
C LEU A 115 34.40 22.04 15.30
N LEU A 116 34.87 20.82 15.01
CA LEU A 116 36.08 20.25 15.60
C LEU A 116 37.33 21.04 15.24
N GLY A 117 37.42 21.53 14.00
CA GLY A 117 38.49 22.45 13.59
C GLY A 117 38.48 23.74 14.42
N MET A 118 37.31 24.34 14.62
CA MET A 118 37.16 25.56 15.45
C MET A 118 37.44 25.29 16.93
N LEU A 119 37.04 24.13 17.45
CA LEU A 119 37.35 23.71 18.82
C LEU A 119 38.86 23.57 19.02
N GLY A 120 39.57 23.05 18.03
CA GLY A 120 41.03 23.01 17.99
C GLY A 120 41.66 24.41 18.10
N THR A 121 41.11 25.40 17.40
CA THR A 121 41.54 26.81 17.51
C THR A 121 41.36 27.35 18.93
N LEU A 122 40.20 27.12 19.55
CA LEU A 122 39.91 27.55 20.92
C LEU A 122 40.87 26.92 21.93
N LEU A 123 41.09 25.61 21.82
CA LEU A 123 42.04 24.88 22.66
C LEU A 123 43.47 25.39 22.47
N GLY A 124 43.89 25.68 21.25
CA GLY A 124 45.23 26.20 20.99
C GLY A 124 45.45 27.63 21.47
N MET A 125 44.42 28.49 21.41
CA MET A 125 44.46 29.79 22.07
C MET A 125 44.54 29.67 23.59
N MET A 126 43.82 28.72 24.21
CA MET A 126 43.90 28.48 25.66
C MET A 126 45.30 28.01 26.09
N VAL A 127 45.92 27.09 25.33
CA VAL A 127 47.30 26.63 25.57
C VAL A 127 48.29 27.77 25.39
N THR A 128 48.07 28.64 24.40
CA THR A 128 48.87 29.85 24.17
C THR A 128 48.80 30.78 25.39
N LEU A 129 47.59 31.15 25.84
CA LEU A 129 47.39 32.05 26.98
C LEU A 129 47.97 31.49 28.29
N ARG A 130 47.76 30.20 28.56
CA ARG A 130 48.32 29.52 29.74
C ARG A 130 49.85 29.45 29.68
N GLY A 131 50.41 29.17 28.49
CA GLY A 131 51.86 29.13 28.28
C GLY A 131 52.52 30.49 28.47
N THR A 132 51.90 31.57 27.99
CA THR A 132 52.40 32.94 28.19
C THR A 132 52.32 33.36 29.66
N GLY A 133 51.22 33.04 30.37
CA GLY A 133 51.05 33.36 31.79
C GLY A 133 52.12 32.70 32.67
N LEU A 134 52.33 31.39 32.50
CA LEU A 134 53.37 30.65 33.21
C LEU A 134 54.79 31.16 32.89
N ALA A 135 55.02 31.62 31.67
CA ALA A 135 56.32 32.12 31.26
C ALA A 135 56.58 33.58 31.71
N LEU A 136 55.54 34.37 32.00
CA LEU A 136 55.66 35.68 32.65
C LEU A 136 55.92 35.55 34.16
N GLU A 137 55.33 34.55 34.82
CA GLU A 137 55.52 34.29 36.27
C GLU A 137 56.95 33.80 36.61
N GLY A 138 57.67 33.18 35.67
CA GLY A 138 59.01 32.63 35.88
C GLY A 138 60.19 33.46 35.36
N ALA A 139 59.96 34.69 34.88
CA ALA A 139 60.96 35.46 34.13
C ALA A 139 62.03 36.12 35.04
N THR A 140 63.05 35.35 35.41
CA THR A 140 64.27 35.87 36.09
C THR A 140 65.56 35.69 35.28
N ASP A 141 65.51 35.00 34.13
CA ASP A 141 66.68 34.72 33.29
C ASP A 141 66.37 34.89 31.78
N ILE A 142 67.38 35.19 30.95
CA ILE A 142 67.25 35.48 29.52
C ILE A 142 66.70 34.26 28.73
N ASP A 143 67.01 33.04 29.17
CA ASP A 143 66.46 31.82 28.57
C ASP A 143 64.97 31.63 28.89
N ALA A 144 64.49 32.12 30.04
CA ALA A 144 63.06 32.15 30.37
C ALA A 144 62.29 33.13 29.46
N ILE A 145 62.92 34.25 29.08
CA ILE A 145 62.35 35.22 28.12
C ILE A 145 62.31 34.64 26.69
N ARG A 146 63.31 33.87 26.27
CA ARG A 146 63.26 33.14 24.99
C ARG A 146 62.17 32.06 25.01
N GLY A 147 62.02 31.35 26.12
CA GLY A 147 60.96 30.35 26.34
C GLY A 147 59.56 30.97 26.32
N SER A 148 59.39 32.15 26.91
CA SER A 148 58.12 32.89 26.95
C SER A 148 57.67 33.40 25.58
N LEU A 149 58.61 33.67 24.67
CA LEU A 149 58.32 34.01 23.28
C LEU A 149 58.02 32.78 22.40
N ALA A 150 58.55 31.61 22.74
CA ALA A 150 58.34 30.38 21.97
C ALA A 150 57.02 29.65 22.30
N ALA A 151 56.53 29.77 23.53
CA ALA A 151 55.28 29.13 23.96
C ALA A 151 54.02 29.60 23.19
N PRO A 152 53.84 30.91 22.92
CA PRO A 152 52.73 31.40 22.08
C PRO A 152 52.78 30.86 20.64
N VAL A 153 53.98 30.76 20.07
CA VAL A 153 54.17 30.27 18.70
C VAL A 153 53.77 28.79 18.57
N LYS A 154 54.09 27.97 19.58
CA LYS A 154 53.68 26.56 19.61
C LYS A 154 52.16 26.38 19.78
N GLY A 155 51.54 27.17 20.65
CA GLY A 155 50.08 27.14 20.85
C GLY A 155 49.29 27.62 19.62
N LEU A 156 49.82 28.62 18.89
CA LEU A 156 49.30 29.05 17.58
C LEU A 156 49.45 27.96 16.51
N GLY A 157 50.60 27.28 16.45
CA GLY A 157 50.80 26.15 15.52
C GLY A 157 49.81 25.00 15.76
N PHE A 158 49.45 24.75 17.03
CA PHE A 158 48.40 23.82 17.39
C PHE A 158 47.01 24.30 16.94
N ALA A 159 46.61 25.53 17.29
CA ALA A 159 45.33 26.12 16.89
C ALA A 159 45.13 26.05 15.36
N PHE A 160 46.08 26.58 14.59
CA PHE A 160 45.99 26.62 13.13
C PHE A 160 46.03 25.23 12.50
N GLY A 161 46.89 24.32 12.97
CA GLY A 161 46.96 22.98 12.38
C GLY A 161 45.66 22.19 12.56
N THR A 162 45.04 22.20 13.75
CA THR A 162 43.75 21.52 13.96
C THR A 162 42.61 22.15 13.16
N SER A 163 42.61 23.48 13.01
CA SER A 163 41.64 24.19 12.17
C SER A 163 41.80 23.83 10.70
N ILE A 164 43.03 23.78 10.19
CA ILE A 164 43.33 23.38 8.81
C ILE A 164 42.91 21.93 8.59
N ALA A 165 43.19 21.02 9.53
CA ALA A 165 42.76 19.63 9.44
C ALA A 165 41.24 19.49 9.34
N GLY A 166 40.49 20.17 10.21
CA GLY A 166 39.02 20.12 10.23
C GLY A 166 38.39 20.72 8.97
N VAL A 167 38.85 21.90 8.53
CA VAL A 167 38.35 22.58 7.32
C VAL A 167 38.71 21.80 6.06
N ALA A 168 39.95 21.32 5.93
CA ALA A 168 40.37 20.53 4.78
C ALA A 168 39.62 19.19 4.70
N ALA A 169 39.46 18.48 5.81
CA ALA A 169 38.68 17.24 5.86
C ALA A 169 37.21 17.49 5.51
N SER A 170 36.61 18.56 6.03
CA SER A 170 35.24 18.97 5.71
C SER A 170 35.08 19.32 4.22
N ALA A 171 35.99 20.10 3.65
CA ALA A 171 35.95 20.49 2.24
C ALA A 171 36.11 19.28 1.31
N VAL A 172 37.06 18.39 1.60
CA VAL A 172 37.29 17.16 0.82
C VAL A 172 36.07 16.23 0.91
N LEU A 173 35.54 16.00 2.12
CA LEU A 173 34.38 15.15 2.32
C LEU A 173 33.11 15.75 1.67
N GLY A 174 32.94 17.07 1.76
CA GLY A 174 31.85 17.81 1.10
C GLY A 174 31.91 17.69 -0.42
N LEU A 175 33.10 17.82 -1.01
CA LEU A 175 33.31 17.62 -2.45
C LEU A 175 33.02 16.18 -2.88
N LEU A 176 33.48 15.18 -2.11
CA LEU A 176 33.16 13.77 -2.36
C LEU A 176 31.64 13.51 -2.31
N SER A 177 30.94 14.10 -1.34
CA SER A 177 29.48 14.03 -1.22
C SER A 177 28.77 14.65 -2.43
N ALA A 178 29.20 15.82 -2.86
CA ALA A 178 28.64 16.51 -4.04
C ALA A 178 28.82 15.68 -5.32
N LEU A 179 30.02 15.10 -5.52
CA LEU A 179 30.29 14.23 -6.67
C LEU A 179 29.43 12.95 -6.64
N ALA A 180 29.30 12.32 -5.47
CA ALA A 180 28.48 11.12 -5.31
C ALA A 180 26.99 11.40 -5.54
N ARG A 181 26.46 12.52 -5.02
CA ARG A 181 25.08 12.97 -5.27
C ARG A 181 24.84 13.24 -6.75
N ARG A 182 25.80 13.91 -7.42
CA ARG A 182 25.72 14.15 -8.88
C ARG A 182 25.68 12.84 -9.67
N GLU A 183 26.49 11.83 -9.30
CA GLU A 183 26.43 10.50 -9.91
C GLU A 183 25.04 9.86 -9.75
N ARG A 184 24.44 9.94 -8.56
CA ARG A 184 23.08 9.43 -8.32
C ARG A 184 22.03 10.11 -9.17
N VAL A 185 22.08 11.43 -9.30
CA VAL A 185 21.12 12.19 -10.10
C VAL A 185 21.17 11.77 -11.57
N LEU A 186 22.36 11.58 -12.14
CA LEU A 186 22.51 11.10 -13.52
C LEU A 186 21.93 9.70 -13.72
N VAL A 187 22.11 8.81 -12.74
CA VAL A 187 21.54 7.46 -12.78
C VAL A 187 20.01 7.49 -12.59
N ALA A 188 19.50 8.40 -11.76
CA ALA A 188 18.06 8.61 -11.60
C ALA A 188 17.42 9.12 -12.89
N GLN A 189 18.07 10.04 -13.61
CA GLN A 189 17.59 10.50 -14.92
C GLN A 189 17.51 9.36 -15.93
N ARG A 190 18.54 8.50 -16.00
CA ARG A 190 18.49 7.30 -16.85
C ARG A 190 17.39 6.33 -16.44
N LEU A 191 17.14 6.17 -15.14
CA LEU A 191 16.01 5.38 -14.66
C LEU A 191 14.69 5.98 -15.15
N ASP A 192 14.53 7.30 -15.08
CA ASP A 192 13.32 7.97 -15.52
C ASP A 192 13.13 7.81 -17.06
N ASP A 193 14.21 7.83 -17.84
CA ASP A 193 14.19 7.54 -19.29
C ASP A 193 13.78 6.08 -19.59
N GLU A 194 14.30 5.11 -18.83
CA GLU A 194 13.92 3.69 -18.95
C GLU A 194 12.48 3.44 -18.48
N ILE A 195 12.00 4.15 -17.45
CA ILE A 195 10.59 4.14 -17.01
C ILE A 195 9.66 4.59 -18.14
N ALA A 196 10.06 5.60 -18.91
CA ALA A 196 9.27 6.07 -20.04
C ALA A 196 9.28 5.11 -21.24
N THR A 197 10.28 4.23 -21.35
CA THR A 197 10.53 3.41 -22.55
C THR A 197 10.41 1.91 -22.32
N SER A 198 11.36 1.26 -21.65
CA SER A 198 11.37 -0.20 -21.49
C SER A 198 10.54 -0.67 -20.28
N LEU A 199 10.56 0.07 -19.17
CA LEU A 199 9.90 -0.29 -17.92
C LEU A 199 8.46 0.23 -17.82
N HIS A 200 7.99 1.01 -18.81
CA HIS A 200 6.66 1.62 -18.82
C HIS A 200 5.51 0.59 -18.66
N VAL A 201 5.73 -0.65 -19.11
CA VAL A 201 4.76 -1.76 -19.01
C VAL A 201 4.42 -2.09 -17.56
N HIS A 202 5.33 -1.80 -16.62
CA HIS A 202 5.13 -2.02 -15.19
C HIS A 202 4.47 -0.83 -14.48
N SER A 203 4.24 0.29 -15.16
CA SER A 203 3.50 1.41 -14.60
C SER A 203 2.03 1.05 -14.39
N GLN A 204 1.45 1.50 -13.27
CA GLN A 204 0.01 1.33 -13.03
C GLN A 204 -0.85 2.04 -14.08
N SER A 205 -0.36 3.16 -14.64
CA SER A 205 -1.08 3.88 -15.70
C SER A 205 -1.16 3.07 -16.98
N PHE A 206 -0.07 2.41 -17.38
CA PHE A 206 -0.04 1.56 -18.56
C PHE A 206 -0.92 0.33 -18.38
N GLN A 207 -0.87 -0.34 -17.23
CA GLN A 207 -1.72 -1.50 -16.96
C GLN A 207 -3.22 -1.16 -17.00
N ARG A 208 -3.61 0.02 -16.49
CA ARG A 208 -4.99 0.53 -16.59
C ARG A 208 -5.39 0.79 -18.04
N GLU A 209 -4.53 1.46 -18.80
CA GLU A 209 -4.74 1.75 -20.23
C GLU A 209 -4.87 0.45 -21.05
N THR A 210 -4.00 -0.54 -20.83
CA THR A 210 -4.08 -1.85 -21.50
C THR A 210 -5.36 -2.58 -21.12
N SER A 211 -5.74 -2.59 -19.84
CA SER A 211 -7.00 -3.20 -19.38
C SER A 211 -8.21 -2.54 -20.04
N PHE A 212 -8.19 -1.20 -20.15
CA PHE A 212 -9.23 -0.44 -20.84
C PHE A 212 -9.27 -0.78 -22.34
N ARG A 213 -8.12 -0.87 -23.02
CA ARG A 213 -8.05 -1.30 -24.43
C ARG A 213 -8.58 -2.71 -24.64
N LEU A 214 -8.27 -3.65 -23.75
CA LEU A 214 -8.79 -5.02 -23.83
C LEU A 214 -10.31 -5.04 -23.68
N LEU A 215 -10.87 -4.26 -22.74
CA LEU A 215 -12.32 -4.09 -22.60
C LEU A 215 -12.94 -3.43 -23.84
N GLN A 216 -12.28 -2.44 -24.42
CA GLN A 216 -12.75 -1.78 -25.65
C GLN A 216 -12.73 -2.74 -26.85
N GLN A 217 -11.70 -3.58 -26.98
CA GLN A 217 -11.63 -4.63 -28.00
C GLN A 217 -12.72 -5.67 -27.82
N GLN A 218 -12.98 -6.11 -26.58
CA GLN A 218 -14.10 -7.01 -26.28
C GLN A 218 -15.44 -6.38 -26.66
N ALA A 219 -15.66 -5.10 -26.32
CA ALA A 219 -16.87 -4.37 -26.69
C ALA A 219 -17.00 -4.19 -28.22
N ALA A 220 -15.89 -4.00 -28.93
CA ALA A 220 -15.88 -3.89 -30.39
C ALA A 220 -16.21 -5.19 -31.13
N LEU A 221 -16.01 -6.35 -30.50
CA LEU A 221 -16.38 -7.67 -31.04
C LEU A 221 -17.85 -8.04 -30.80
N MET A 222 -18.55 -7.33 -29.89
CA MET A 222 -19.96 -7.59 -29.59
C MET A 222 -20.89 -7.41 -30.81
N PRO A 223 -20.76 -6.37 -31.66
CA PRO A 223 -21.56 -6.23 -32.87
C PRO A 223 -21.35 -7.39 -33.86
N GLU A 224 -20.11 -7.85 -34.05
CA GLU A 224 -19.80 -8.97 -34.96
C GLU A 224 -20.40 -10.30 -34.44
N LEU A 225 -20.41 -10.48 -33.12
CA LEU A 225 -21.06 -11.62 -32.48
C LEU A 225 -22.58 -11.57 -32.65
N VAL A 226 -23.18 -10.38 -32.51
CA VAL A 226 -24.63 -10.15 -32.74
C VAL A 226 -24.98 -10.36 -34.21
N GLU A 227 -24.15 -9.89 -35.14
CA GLU A 227 -24.36 -10.06 -36.58
C GLU A 227 -24.23 -11.52 -37.00
N ARG A 228 -23.26 -12.28 -36.44
CA ARG A 228 -23.19 -13.74 -36.61
C ARG A 228 -24.40 -14.47 -36.04
N LEU A 229 -24.91 -14.06 -34.88
CA LEU A 229 -26.14 -14.61 -34.30
C LEU A 229 -27.36 -14.30 -35.19
N GLN A 230 -27.48 -13.07 -35.71
CA GLN A 230 -28.54 -12.70 -36.64
C GLN A 230 -28.44 -13.46 -37.97
N ALA A 231 -27.24 -13.63 -38.52
CA ALA A 231 -27.00 -14.43 -39.72
C ALA A 231 -27.33 -15.91 -39.51
N MET A 232 -27.07 -16.46 -38.33
CA MET A 232 -27.48 -17.82 -37.97
C MET A 232 -29.00 -17.94 -37.92
N VAL A 233 -29.70 -16.97 -37.32
CA VAL A 233 -31.18 -16.94 -37.30
C VAL A 233 -31.75 -16.82 -38.71
N ALA A 234 -31.20 -15.93 -39.54
CA ALA A 234 -31.61 -15.76 -40.94
C ALA A 234 -31.34 -17.03 -41.77
N SER A 235 -30.22 -17.72 -41.53
CA SER A 235 -29.92 -19.01 -42.18
C SER A 235 -30.92 -20.09 -41.78
N ILE A 236 -31.36 -20.13 -40.52
CA ILE A 236 -32.38 -21.08 -40.05
C ILE A 236 -33.72 -20.77 -40.72
N GLU A 237 -34.10 -19.49 -40.81
CA GLU A 237 -35.34 -19.05 -41.47
C GLU A 237 -35.33 -19.41 -42.96
N GLN A 238 -34.20 -19.18 -43.65
CA GLN A 238 -33.98 -19.57 -45.05
C GLN A 238 -34.05 -21.10 -45.25
N GLN A 239 -33.47 -21.87 -44.32
CA GLN A 239 -33.54 -23.33 -44.39
C GLN A 239 -34.98 -23.85 -44.24
N ASN A 240 -35.78 -23.16 -43.43
CA ASN A 240 -37.18 -23.49 -43.20
C ASN A 240 -38.04 -23.18 -44.43
N THR A 241 -37.79 -22.05 -45.10
CA THR A 241 -38.48 -21.69 -46.35
C THR A 241 -38.07 -22.60 -47.50
N ASP A 242 -36.79 -22.95 -47.64
CA ASP A 242 -36.31 -23.90 -48.64
C ASP A 242 -36.89 -25.31 -48.41
N ALA A 243 -37.00 -25.75 -47.16
CA ALA A 243 -37.64 -27.02 -46.80
C ALA A 243 -39.14 -27.00 -47.13
N ALA A 244 -39.84 -25.90 -46.85
CA ALA A 244 -41.25 -25.73 -47.19
C ALA A 244 -41.46 -25.70 -48.72
N ALA A 245 -40.59 -25.03 -49.47
CA ALA A 245 -40.61 -25.00 -50.92
C ALA A 245 -40.35 -26.39 -51.53
N GLN A 246 -39.37 -27.14 -51.01
CA GLN A 246 -39.13 -28.53 -51.41
C GLN A 246 -40.32 -29.43 -51.11
N GLN A 247 -41.00 -29.23 -49.97
CA GLN A 247 -42.18 -30.01 -49.61
C GLN A 247 -43.35 -29.71 -50.56
N SER A 248 -43.56 -28.44 -50.92
CA SER A 248 -44.56 -28.04 -51.92
C SER A 248 -44.26 -28.62 -53.30
N ALA A 249 -43.02 -28.50 -53.78
CA ALA A 249 -42.61 -29.07 -55.07
C ALA A 249 -42.74 -30.61 -55.12
N ARG A 250 -42.47 -31.30 -54.00
CA ARG A 250 -42.72 -32.74 -53.88
C ARG A 250 -44.21 -33.06 -53.97
N GLN A 251 -45.08 -32.27 -53.34
CA GLN A 251 -46.54 -32.43 -53.45
C GLN A 251 -47.04 -32.19 -54.87
N GLU A 252 -46.63 -31.11 -55.54
CA GLU A 252 -46.97 -30.87 -56.95
C GLU A 252 -46.51 -32.01 -57.86
N SER A 253 -45.28 -32.50 -57.67
CA SER A 253 -44.77 -33.63 -58.46
C SER A 253 -45.55 -34.93 -58.24
N PHE A 254 -46.05 -35.14 -57.01
CA PHE A 254 -46.90 -36.27 -56.68
C PHE A 254 -48.27 -36.14 -57.35
N HIS A 255 -48.88 -34.94 -57.32
CA HIS A 255 -50.13 -34.65 -58.01
C HIS A 255 -50.00 -34.84 -59.53
N ALA A 256 -48.97 -34.28 -60.16
CA ALA A 256 -48.72 -34.43 -61.59
C ALA A 256 -48.52 -35.91 -62.01
N ARG A 257 -47.81 -36.71 -61.19
CA ARG A 257 -47.65 -38.15 -61.44
C ARG A 257 -48.98 -38.91 -61.30
N THR A 258 -49.82 -38.48 -60.36
CA THR A 258 -51.13 -39.09 -60.12
C THR A 258 -52.09 -38.78 -61.28
N GLU A 259 -52.12 -37.54 -61.75
CA GLU A 259 -52.88 -37.13 -62.93
C GLU A 259 -52.40 -37.86 -64.20
N ALA A 260 -51.08 -37.96 -64.40
CA ALA A 260 -50.51 -38.73 -65.51
C ALA A 260 -50.91 -40.21 -65.46
N ALA A 261 -50.94 -40.81 -64.27
CA ALA A 261 -51.38 -42.19 -64.09
C ALA A 261 -52.88 -42.36 -64.40
N GLN A 262 -53.74 -41.41 -63.97
CA GLN A 262 -55.17 -41.40 -64.32
C GLN A 262 -55.40 -41.22 -65.82
N ALA A 263 -54.67 -40.31 -66.46
CA ALA A 263 -54.73 -40.11 -67.91
C ALA A 263 -54.30 -41.38 -68.67
N GLN A 264 -53.23 -42.04 -68.22
CA GLN A 264 -52.77 -43.30 -68.80
C GLN A 264 -53.80 -44.43 -68.63
N LEU A 265 -54.49 -44.49 -67.49
CA LEU A 265 -55.59 -45.43 -67.25
C LEU A 265 -56.75 -45.18 -68.21
N SER A 266 -57.12 -43.92 -68.44
CA SER A 266 -58.19 -43.55 -69.37
C SER A 266 -57.83 -43.86 -70.84
N ALA A 267 -56.58 -43.59 -71.25
CA ALA A 267 -56.08 -43.94 -72.58
C ALA A 267 -56.05 -45.46 -72.81
N THR A 268 -55.70 -46.23 -71.77
CA THR A 268 -55.72 -47.71 -71.82
C THR A 268 -57.15 -48.25 -71.92
N LEU A 269 -58.11 -47.61 -71.26
CA LEU A 269 -59.54 -47.94 -71.37
C LEU A 269 -60.07 -47.71 -72.79
N VAL A 270 -59.75 -46.56 -73.40
CA VAL A 270 -60.16 -46.24 -74.78
C VAL A 270 -59.52 -47.19 -75.79
N ALA A 271 -58.23 -47.52 -75.62
CA ALA A 271 -57.54 -48.50 -76.46
C ALA A 271 -58.17 -49.90 -76.35
N SER A 272 -58.62 -50.29 -75.14
CA SER A 272 -59.31 -51.57 -74.93
C SER A 272 -60.69 -51.62 -75.60
N MET A 273 -61.43 -50.51 -75.64
CA MET A 273 -62.71 -50.41 -76.35
C MET A 273 -62.53 -50.43 -77.87
N GLN A 274 -61.50 -49.75 -78.41
CA GLN A 274 -61.19 -49.79 -79.85
C GLN A 274 -60.74 -51.20 -80.31
N ALA A 275 -59.90 -51.89 -79.51
CA ALA A 275 -59.51 -53.27 -79.79
C ALA A 275 -60.69 -54.25 -79.70
N GLY A 276 -61.67 -54.00 -78.83
CA GLY A 276 -62.91 -54.77 -78.73
C GLY A 276 -63.82 -54.63 -79.95
N VAL A 277 -63.84 -53.46 -80.62
CA VAL A 277 -64.64 -53.23 -81.83
C VAL A 277 -63.99 -53.87 -83.07
N GLU A 278 -62.65 -53.90 -83.17
CA GLU A 278 -61.95 -54.61 -84.25
C GLU A 278 -62.06 -56.14 -84.14
N GLY A 279 -62.20 -56.68 -82.92
CA GLY A 279 -62.46 -58.10 -82.69
C GLY A 279 -63.85 -58.57 -83.17
N SER A 280 -64.85 -57.68 -83.15
CA SER A 280 -66.23 -58.01 -83.52
C SER A 280 -66.50 -58.02 -85.02
N ALA A 281 -65.67 -57.35 -85.84
CA ALA A 281 -65.85 -57.30 -87.29
C ALA A 281 -65.27 -58.53 -88.04
N ARG A 282 -64.44 -59.35 -87.37
CA ARG A 282 -63.78 -60.52 -87.98
C ARG A 282 -64.54 -61.84 -87.75
N ALA A 283 -65.59 -61.84 -86.93
CA ALA A 283 -66.34 -63.04 -86.54
C ALA A 283 -67.66 -63.26 -87.32
N VAL A 284 -68.04 -62.37 -88.24
CA VAL A 284 -69.28 -62.50 -89.05
C VAL A 284 -68.99 -62.94 -90.51
N GLY A 285 -67.71 -63.10 -90.90
CA GLY A 285 -67.31 -63.41 -92.28
C GLY A 285 -66.93 -64.87 -92.60
N ALA A 286 -67.17 -65.85 -91.73
CA ALA A 286 -66.65 -67.21 -91.91
C ALA A 286 -67.64 -68.36 -91.63
N ALA A 287 -68.95 -68.14 -91.77
CA ALA A 287 -69.93 -69.22 -91.67
C ALA A 287 -70.97 -69.14 -92.80
N LEU A 288 -70.86 -70.11 -93.72
CA LEU A 288 -71.87 -70.57 -94.69
C LEU A 288 -71.80 -70.00 -96.12
N GLN A 289 -70.64 -70.20 -96.75
CA GLN A 289 -70.43 -70.21 -98.20
C GLN A 289 -70.53 -71.59 -98.90
N PRO A 290 -70.56 -72.78 -98.25
CA PRO A 290 -70.67 -74.01 -99.04
C PRO A 290 -71.73 -74.99 -98.51
N ALA A 291 -72.95 -74.88 -99.02
CA ALA A 291 -73.84 -76.01 -99.25
C ALA A 291 -74.24 -75.98 -100.73
N MET A 292 -73.22 -76.20 -101.54
CA MET A 292 -73.22 -76.54 -102.95
C MET A 292 -74.28 -77.60 -103.28
N GLU A 293 -74.92 -77.38 -104.42
CA GLU A 293 -74.90 -78.35 -105.52
C GLU A 293 -75.24 -79.80 -105.16
N SER A 294 -76.54 -80.06 -105.15
CA SER A 294 -77.10 -81.26 -105.79
C SER A 294 -78.55 -80.88 -106.13
N THR A 295 -78.79 -80.07 -107.16
CA THR A 295 -78.64 -80.40 -108.59
C THR A 295 -79.08 -81.83 -108.89
N LEU A 296 -80.28 -81.89 -109.47
CA LEU A 296 -80.67 -82.80 -110.56
C LEU A 296 -80.97 -84.26 -110.20
N ALA A 297 -82.26 -84.54 -110.00
CA ALA A 297 -82.93 -85.53 -110.84
C ALA A 297 -84.45 -85.29 -110.87
N GLY A 298 -85.02 -85.19 -112.08
CA GLY A 298 -86.44 -85.50 -112.27
C GLY A 298 -87.37 -84.33 -112.53
N LEU A 299 -87.02 -83.45 -113.47
CA LEU A 299 -88.04 -82.73 -114.23
C LEU A 299 -88.87 -83.74 -115.03
N ALA A 300 -90.19 -83.53 -115.07
CA ALA A 300 -91.19 -84.19 -115.94
C ALA A 300 -91.94 -85.41 -115.37
N ARG A 301 -92.90 -85.18 -114.46
CA ARG A 301 -94.35 -85.28 -114.78
C ARG A 301 -95.26 -84.89 -113.59
N GLU A 302 -96.41 -84.32 -113.97
CA GLU A 302 -97.70 -84.26 -113.26
C GLU A 302 -98.02 -83.01 -112.39
N THR A 303 -98.77 -82.10 -113.02
CA THR A 303 -98.85 -80.65 -112.76
C THR A 303 -100.19 -80.19 -112.20
N THR A 304 -100.76 -80.79 -111.15
CA THR A 304 -102.06 -80.26 -110.66
C THR A 304 -102.36 -80.40 -109.18
N ALA A 305 -101.43 -80.91 -108.36
CA ALA A 305 -101.64 -81.05 -106.91
C ALA A 305 -100.70 -80.18 -106.03
N LEU A 306 -99.83 -79.35 -106.63
CA LEU A 306 -98.78 -78.63 -105.91
C LEU A 306 -99.14 -77.18 -105.50
N GLN A 307 -100.22 -76.61 -106.02
CA GLN A 307 -100.55 -75.19 -105.75
C GLN A 307 -101.16 -74.94 -104.37
N GLN A 308 -101.71 -75.96 -103.69
CA GLN A 308 -102.45 -75.77 -102.44
C GLN A 308 -101.63 -76.01 -101.17
N THR A 309 -100.58 -76.83 -101.25
CA THR A 309 -99.71 -77.19 -100.11
C THR A 309 -98.64 -76.13 -99.80
N VAL A 310 -98.21 -75.35 -100.80
CA VAL A 310 -97.15 -74.36 -100.66
C VAL A 310 -97.61 -73.10 -99.90
N ALA A 311 -98.89 -72.72 -100.02
CA ALA A 311 -99.43 -71.56 -99.31
C ALA A 311 -99.49 -71.78 -97.79
N THR A 312 -99.83 -72.99 -97.35
CA THR A 312 -99.95 -73.32 -95.91
C THR A 312 -98.58 -73.45 -95.23
N ALA A 313 -97.57 -73.97 -95.94
CA ALA A 313 -96.23 -74.17 -95.39
C ALA A 313 -95.47 -72.85 -95.16
N VAL A 314 -95.61 -71.85 -96.05
CA VAL A 314 -94.97 -70.54 -95.90
C VAL A 314 -95.59 -69.74 -94.75
N GLN A 315 -96.90 -69.86 -94.53
CA GLN A 315 -97.59 -69.18 -93.43
C GLN A 315 -97.12 -69.70 -92.06
N GLN A 316 -96.96 -71.02 -91.91
CA GLN A 316 -96.49 -71.63 -90.65
C GLN A 316 -95.01 -71.32 -90.35
N GLN A 317 -94.18 -71.19 -91.38
CA GLN A 317 -92.76 -70.86 -91.20
C GLN A 317 -92.53 -69.41 -90.78
N LEU A 318 -93.39 -68.48 -91.22
CA LEU A 318 -93.34 -67.08 -90.83
C LEU A 318 -93.79 -66.86 -89.37
N ASP A 319 -94.80 -67.59 -88.89
CA ASP A 319 -95.23 -67.54 -87.49
C ASP A 319 -94.17 -68.10 -86.52
N ALA A 320 -93.48 -69.18 -86.90
CA ALA A 320 -92.41 -69.78 -86.11
C ALA A 320 -91.16 -68.87 -86.00
N LEU A 321 -90.83 -68.15 -87.09
CA LEU A 321 -89.75 -67.16 -87.07
C LEU A 321 -90.11 -65.93 -86.24
N ALA A 322 -91.36 -65.47 -86.28
CA ALA A 322 -91.83 -64.35 -85.46
C ALA A 322 -91.78 -64.68 -83.96
N THR A 323 -92.16 -65.90 -83.56
CA THR A 323 -92.03 -66.35 -82.17
C THR A 323 -90.57 -66.56 -81.75
N GLY A 324 -89.73 -67.11 -82.61
CA GLY A 324 -88.30 -67.29 -82.36
C GLY A 324 -87.56 -65.95 -82.16
N PHE A 325 -87.87 -64.94 -82.98
CA PHE A 325 -87.33 -63.60 -82.79
C PHE A 325 -87.81 -62.99 -81.46
N GLY A 326 -89.09 -63.07 -81.13
CA GLY A 326 -89.63 -62.56 -79.86
C GLY A 326 -88.96 -63.17 -78.62
N ALA A 327 -88.66 -64.48 -78.64
CA ALA A 327 -87.94 -65.15 -77.55
C ALA A 327 -86.47 -64.73 -77.46
N ALA A 328 -85.80 -64.53 -78.61
CA ALA A 328 -84.40 -64.10 -78.65
C ALA A 328 -84.21 -62.66 -78.15
N THR A 329 -85.12 -61.73 -78.50
CA THR A 329 -85.07 -60.35 -77.97
C THR A 329 -85.32 -60.29 -76.47
N ALA A 330 -86.23 -61.13 -75.95
CA ALA A 330 -86.49 -61.21 -74.50
C ALA A 330 -85.27 -61.74 -73.74
N ALA A 331 -84.61 -62.80 -74.25
CA ALA A 331 -83.39 -63.35 -73.65
C ALA A 331 -82.22 -62.36 -73.69
N ALA A 332 -82.09 -61.58 -74.78
CA ALA A 332 -81.09 -60.52 -74.87
C ALA A 332 -81.37 -59.40 -73.85
N ALA A 333 -82.62 -58.97 -73.69
CA ALA A 333 -83.00 -57.95 -72.71
C ALA A 333 -82.69 -58.40 -71.26
N THR A 334 -83.02 -59.65 -70.90
CA THR A 334 -82.70 -60.19 -69.57
C THR A 334 -81.19 -60.29 -69.32
N THR A 335 -80.40 -60.62 -70.35
CA THR A 335 -78.94 -60.72 -70.21
C THR A 335 -78.28 -59.35 -70.05
N TRP A 336 -78.83 -58.33 -70.71
CA TRP A 336 -78.41 -56.94 -70.55
C TRP A 336 -78.77 -56.36 -69.18
N ASP A 337 -79.96 -56.66 -68.67
CA ASP A 337 -80.40 -56.23 -67.34
C ASP A 337 -79.51 -56.86 -66.24
N ASP A 338 -79.17 -58.14 -66.40
CA ASP A 338 -78.30 -58.89 -65.50
C ASP A 338 -76.83 -58.41 -65.56
N ALA A 339 -76.36 -57.98 -66.74
CA ALA A 339 -75.06 -57.36 -66.91
C ALA A 339 -74.99 -55.95 -66.27
N LEU A 340 -76.05 -55.15 -66.42
CA LEU A 340 -76.16 -53.82 -65.83
C LEU A 340 -76.24 -53.89 -64.30
N ALA A 341 -76.99 -54.85 -63.75
CA ALA A 341 -77.05 -55.10 -62.31
C ALA A 341 -75.69 -55.52 -61.74
N ARG A 342 -74.94 -56.38 -62.45
CA ARG A 342 -73.57 -56.76 -62.07
C ARG A 342 -72.60 -55.58 -62.13
N GLN A 343 -72.76 -54.69 -63.10
CA GLN A 343 -71.95 -53.47 -63.22
C GLN A 343 -72.25 -52.48 -62.08
N GLN A 344 -73.52 -52.25 -61.74
CA GLN A 344 -73.91 -51.40 -60.61
C GLN A 344 -73.35 -51.92 -59.29
N HIS A 345 -73.47 -53.23 -59.02
CA HIS A 345 -72.89 -53.83 -57.81
C HIS A 345 -71.36 -53.69 -57.75
N ALA A 346 -70.66 -53.80 -58.87
CA ALA A 346 -69.22 -53.59 -58.92
C ALA A 346 -68.82 -52.12 -58.66
N HIS A 347 -69.60 -51.17 -59.17
CA HIS A 347 -69.40 -49.73 -58.91
C HIS A 347 -69.67 -49.38 -57.44
N ASP A 348 -70.74 -49.90 -56.84
CA ASP A 348 -71.04 -49.67 -55.43
C ASP A 348 -69.96 -50.27 -54.51
N ALA A 349 -69.45 -51.45 -54.84
CA ALA A 349 -68.35 -52.08 -54.12
C ALA A 349 -67.05 -51.26 -54.21
N LEU A 350 -66.76 -50.68 -55.37
CA LEU A 350 -65.59 -49.81 -55.56
C LEU A 350 -65.74 -48.51 -54.77
N ALA A 351 -66.90 -47.87 -54.81
CA ALA A 351 -67.19 -46.63 -54.08
C ALA A 351 -67.07 -46.84 -52.55
N ALA A 352 -67.63 -47.93 -52.03
CA ALA A 352 -67.50 -48.30 -50.62
C ALA A 352 -66.04 -48.54 -50.22
N ARG A 353 -65.23 -49.13 -51.10
CA ARG A 353 -63.81 -49.39 -50.84
C ARG A 353 -62.97 -48.10 -50.81
N LEU A 354 -63.22 -47.19 -51.75
CA LEU A 354 -62.57 -45.88 -51.79
C LEU A 354 -62.93 -45.02 -50.57
N GLN A 355 -64.20 -45.04 -50.16
CA GLN A 355 -64.65 -44.34 -48.95
C GLN A 355 -63.99 -44.91 -47.68
N GLY A 356 -63.93 -46.25 -47.57
CA GLY A 356 -63.26 -46.91 -46.45
C GLY A 356 -61.75 -46.67 -46.40
N ASP A 357 -61.08 -46.48 -47.53
CA ASP A 357 -59.65 -46.12 -47.58
C ASP A 357 -59.42 -44.65 -47.22
N ALA A 358 -60.29 -43.74 -47.68
CA ALA A 358 -60.24 -42.32 -47.32
C ALA A 358 -60.47 -42.09 -45.82
N GLU A 359 -61.47 -42.76 -45.22
CA GLU A 359 -61.73 -42.70 -43.78
C GLU A 359 -60.53 -43.20 -42.97
N ARG A 360 -59.90 -44.31 -43.41
CA ARG A 360 -58.73 -44.88 -42.74
C ARG A 360 -57.53 -43.95 -42.81
N HIS A 361 -57.30 -43.30 -43.95
CA HIS A 361 -56.25 -42.29 -44.09
C HIS A 361 -56.52 -41.06 -43.21
N ALA A 362 -57.76 -40.58 -43.14
CA ALA A 362 -58.12 -39.46 -42.27
C ALA A 362 -57.89 -39.79 -40.79
N THR A 363 -58.30 -40.98 -40.33
CA THR A 363 -58.05 -41.41 -38.94
C THR A 363 -56.57 -41.55 -38.64
N GLN A 364 -55.80 -42.13 -39.57
CA GLN A 364 -54.37 -42.36 -39.37
C GLN A 364 -53.55 -41.06 -39.40
N PHE A 365 -53.98 -40.10 -40.22
CA PHE A 365 -53.42 -38.75 -40.23
C PHE A 365 -53.71 -38.01 -38.93
N ASP A 366 -54.96 -38.05 -38.46
CA ASP A 366 -55.37 -37.38 -37.21
C ASP A 366 -54.63 -37.96 -35.99
N GLN A 367 -54.51 -39.29 -35.91
CA GLN A 367 -53.72 -39.96 -34.88
C GLN A 367 -52.23 -39.58 -34.91
N ARG A 368 -51.59 -39.54 -36.09
CA ARG A 368 -50.18 -39.13 -36.20
C ARG A 368 -49.97 -37.65 -35.88
N SER A 369 -50.88 -36.79 -36.31
CA SER A 369 -50.86 -35.35 -36.02
C SER A 369 -50.92 -35.11 -34.51
N ASN A 370 -51.89 -35.73 -33.83
CA ASN A 370 -52.05 -35.60 -32.39
C ASN A 370 -50.86 -36.20 -31.62
N ALA A 371 -50.36 -37.37 -32.04
CA ALA A 371 -49.17 -37.97 -31.42
C ALA A 371 -47.91 -37.10 -31.59
N TRP A 372 -47.77 -36.40 -32.72
CA TRP A 372 -46.65 -35.49 -32.93
C TRP A 372 -46.80 -34.20 -32.11
N LEU A 373 -48.01 -33.65 -32.01
CA LEU A 373 -48.31 -32.49 -31.15
C LEU A 373 -48.08 -32.81 -29.66
N ASP A 374 -48.48 -33.99 -29.21
CA ASP A 374 -48.23 -34.46 -27.84
C ASP A 374 -46.73 -34.66 -27.59
N ALA A 375 -45.99 -35.21 -28.55
CA ALA A 375 -44.54 -35.36 -28.43
C ALA A 375 -43.81 -34.01 -28.42
N ALA A 376 -44.20 -33.06 -29.27
CA ALA A 376 -43.60 -31.74 -29.34
C ALA A 376 -43.89 -30.91 -28.08
N SER A 377 -45.14 -30.94 -27.59
CA SER A 377 -45.52 -30.28 -26.34
C SER A 377 -44.85 -30.91 -25.12
N GLY A 378 -44.73 -32.25 -25.08
CA GLY A 378 -43.98 -32.96 -24.05
C GLY A 378 -42.50 -32.61 -24.04
N GLN A 379 -41.87 -32.52 -25.22
CA GLN A 379 -40.46 -32.12 -25.36
C GLN A 379 -40.25 -30.68 -24.87
N LEU A 380 -41.12 -29.73 -25.25
CA LEU A 380 -41.07 -28.33 -24.81
C LEU A 380 -41.30 -28.18 -23.30
N ALA A 381 -42.25 -28.92 -22.73
CA ALA A 381 -42.50 -28.92 -21.29
C ALA A 381 -41.29 -29.49 -20.53
N HIS A 382 -40.67 -30.55 -21.04
CA HIS A 382 -39.50 -31.17 -20.45
C HIS A 382 -38.28 -30.25 -20.50
N THR A 383 -38.01 -29.58 -21.63
CA THR A 383 -36.89 -28.63 -21.74
C THR A 383 -37.13 -27.40 -20.85
N ALA A 384 -38.35 -26.88 -20.78
CA ALA A 384 -38.71 -25.78 -19.88
C ALA A 384 -38.51 -26.16 -18.40
N ALA A 385 -38.94 -27.36 -17.99
CA ALA A 385 -38.74 -27.86 -16.63
C ALA A 385 -37.25 -28.04 -16.31
N THR A 386 -36.47 -28.60 -17.24
CA THR A 386 -35.02 -28.80 -17.05
C THR A 386 -34.28 -27.48 -16.93
N LEU A 387 -34.67 -26.46 -17.72
CA LEU A 387 -34.12 -25.11 -17.61
C LEU A 387 -34.50 -24.45 -16.29
N ALA A 388 -35.75 -24.58 -15.85
CA ALA A 388 -36.23 -24.04 -14.58
C ALA A 388 -35.49 -24.67 -13.39
N ASP A 389 -35.30 -25.99 -13.39
CA ASP A 389 -34.52 -26.70 -12.36
C ASP A 389 -33.05 -26.25 -12.37
N GLY A 390 -32.43 -26.13 -13.56
CA GLY A 390 -31.06 -25.64 -13.68
C GLY A 390 -30.88 -24.22 -13.14
N TRP A 391 -31.83 -23.33 -13.44
CA TRP A 391 -31.84 -21.96 -12.90
C TRP A 391 -32.05 -21.92 -11.39
N THR A 392 -32.97 -22.73 -10.88
CA THR A 392 -33.26 -22.82 -9.44
C THR A 392 -32.04 -23.33 -8.69
N GLN A 393 -31.34 -24.33 -9.25
CA GLN A 393 -30.14 -24.89 -8.68
C GLN A 393 -28.97 -23.88 -8.71
N ALA A 394 -28.83 -23.11 -9.80
CA ALA A 394 -27.82 -22.05 -9.90
C ALA A 394 -28.08 -20.91 -8.89
N LEU A 395 -29.34 -20.48 -8.75
CA LEU A 395 -29.76 -19.48 -7.76
C LEU A 395 -29.52 -19.97 -6.32
N ALA A 396 -29.82 -21.24 -6.03
CA ALA A 396 -29.55 -21.84 -4.72
C ALA A 396 -28.04 -21.90 -4.43
N LEU A 397 -27.21 -22.26 -5.42
CA LEU A 397 -25.77 -22.30 -5.27
C LEU A 397 -25.18 -20.90 -5.04
N GLN A 398 -25.72 -19.89 -5.75
CA GLN A 398 -25.34 -18.49 -5.60
C GLN A 398 -25.76 -17.91 -4.24
N ALA A 399 -26.96 -18.24 -3.74
CA ALA A 399 -27.41 -17.86 -2.41
C ALA A 399 -26.52 -18.50 -1.31
N ALA A 400 -26.24 -19.80 -1.42
CA ALA A 400 -25.38 -20.49 -0.47
C ALA A 400 -23.93 -19.96 -0.46
N THR A 401 -23.40 -19.57 -1.62
CA THR A 401 -22.09 -18.93 -1.69
C THR A 401 -22.08 -17.52 -1.15
N ALA A 402 -23.14 -16.73 -1.40
CA ALA A 402 -23.32 -15.40 -0.81
C ALA A 402 -23.40 -15.47 0.72
N ASP A 403 -24.20 -16.38 1.27
CA ASP A 403 -24.29 -16.63 2.71
C ASP A 403 -22.94 -17.08 3.29
N GLY A 404 -22.22 -17.95 2.60
CA GLY A 404 -20.88 -18.38 3.01
C GLY A 404 -19.84 -17.27 2.97
N ILE A 405 -19.94 -16.31 2.04
CA ILE A 405 -19.10 -15.11 2.01
C ILE A 405 -19.50 -14.16 3.14
N ALA A 406 -20.79 -13.93 3.35
CA ALA A 406 -21.28 -13.07 4.42
C ALA A 406 -20.83 -13.58 5.80
N ALA A 407 -21.00 -14.88 6.08
CA ALA A 407 -20.57 -15.49 7.34
C ALA A 407 -19.06 -15.36 7.56
N ARG A 408 -18.23 -15.68 6.53
CA ARG A 408 -16.77 -15.51 6.63
C ARG A 408 -16.36 -14.05 6.84
N ASN A 409 -17.09 -13.11 6.26
CA ASN A 409 -16.82 -11.68 6.44
C ASN A 409 -17.18 -11.24 7.88
N THR A 410 -18.32 -11.69 8.42
CA THR A 410 -18.71 -11.47 9.81
C THR A 410 -17.67 -12.06 10.78
N ASP A 411 -17.21 -13.29 10.53
CA ASP A 411 -16.18 -13.94 11.35
C ASP A 411 -14.83 -13.18 11.26
N ALA A 412 -14.43 -12.75 10.06
CA ALA A 412 -13.21 -11.97 9.87
C ALA A 412 -13.28 -10.61 10.58
N LEU A 413 -14.42 -9.92 10.51
CA LEU A 413 -14.64 -8.66 11.23
C LEU A 413 -14.65 -8.86 12.75
N ALA A 414 -15.27 -9.94 13.23
CA ALA A 414 -15.28 -10.28 14.65
C ALA A 414 -13.86 -10.62 15.17
N ALA A 415 -13.09 -11.39 14.39
CA ALA A 415 -11.69 -11.71 14.69
C ALA A 415 -10.82 -10.44 14.69
N ALA A 416 -10.95 -9.59 13.67
CA ALA A 416 -10.24 -8.31 13.61
C ALA A 416 -10.58 -7.40 14.79
N GLY A 417 -11.86 -7.34 15.20
CA GLY A 417 -12.28 -6.59 16.38
C GLY A 417 -11.73 -7.16 17.71
N ALA A 418 -11.61 -8.49 17.81
CA ALA A 418 -10.99 -9.14 18.96
C ALA A 418 -9.47 -8.89 19.02
N ASP A 419 -8.78 -8.98 17.88
CA ASP A 419 -7.36 -8.69 17.76
C ASP A 419 -7.06 -7.22 18.06
N PHE A 420 -7.86 -6.30 17.50
CA PHE A 420 -7.73 -4.87 17.78
C PHE A 420 -7.91 -4.57 19.27
N ARG A 421 -8.93 -5.15 19.91
CA ARG A 421 -9.15 -4.98 21.36
C ARG A 421 -8.00 -5.57 22.19
N THR A 422 -7.46 -6.70 21.77
CA THR A 422 -6.30 -7.32 22.43
C THR A 422 -5.07 -6.44 22.29
N GLN A 423 -4.79 -5.92 21.09
CA GLN A 423 -3.68 -5.00 20.84
C GLN A 423 -3.83 -3.67 21.57
N ALA A 424 -5.04 -3.09 21.58
CA ALA A 424 -5.33 -1.86 22.32
C ALA A 424 -5.12 -2.05 23.83
N THR A 425 -5.58 -3.19 24.38
CA THR A 425 -5.36 -3.52 25.80
C THR A 425 -3.87 -3.71 26.09
N ALA A 426 -3.14 -4.42 25.22
CA ALA A 426 -1.70 -4.61 25.35
C ALA A 426 -0.93 -3.29 25.26
N LEU A 427 -1.35 -2.37 24.37
CA LEU A 427 -0.75 -1.04 24.24
C LEU A 427 -0.99 -0.21 25.50
N VAL A 428 -2.21 -0.18 26.04
CA VAL A 428 -2.51 0.51 27.30
C VAL A 428 -1.69 -0.05 28.45
N GLN A 429 -1.60 -1.39 28.57
CA GLN A 429 -0.76 -2.03 29.59
C GLN A 429 0.72 -1.71 29.42
N ALA A 430 1.23 -1.66 28.19
CA ALA A 430 2.62 -1.30 27.90
C ALA A 430 2.90 0.17 28.24
N VAL A 431 1.95 1.07 27.97
CA VAL A 431 2.04 2.49 28.34
C VAL A 431 2.03 2.64 29.86
N ASP A 432 1.10 2.00 30.57
CA ASP A 432 1.04 2.02 32.03
C ASP A 432 2.32 1.48 32.67
N ALA A 433 2.84 0.35 32.15
CA ALA A 433 4.11 -0.23 32.62
C ALA A 433 5.31 0.69 32.35
N SER A 434 5.35 1.33 31.18
CA SER A 434 6.37 2.32 30.84
C SER A 434 6.28 3.54 31.77
N HIS A 435 5.07 4.03 32.05
CA HIS A 435 4.85 5.17 32.94
C HIS A 435 5.25 4.86 34.38
N ALA A 436 4.93 3.66 34.88
CA ALA A 436 5.35 3.20 36.20
C ALA A 436 6.89 3.05 36.29
N THR A 437 7.52 2.51 35.24
CA THR A 437 8.98 2.38 35.16
C THR A 437 9.67 3.74 35.12
N LEU A 438 9.12 4.70 34.35
CA LEU A 438 9.61 6.06 34.28
C LEU A 438 9.50 6.75 35.65
N GLN A 439 8.36 6.63 36.32
CA GLN A 439 8.15 7.20 37.66
C GLN A 439 9.14 6.61 38.68
N GLN A 440 9.36 5.29 38.68
CA GLN A 440 10.38 4.66 39.53
C GLN A 440 11.79 5.15 39.21
N THR A 441 12.13 5.29 37.93
CA THR A 441 13.46 5.74 37.50
C THR A 441 13.70 7.20 37.91
N LEU A 442 12.71 8.07 37.74
CA LEU A 442 12.78 9.47 38.16
C LEU A 442 12.89 9.58 39.68
N ALA A 443 12.09 8.81 40.44
CA ALA A 443 12.18 8.79 41.90
C ALA A 443 13.57 8.33 42.38
N ALA A 444 14.13 7.27 41.77
CA ALA A 444 15.46 6.77 42.09
C ALA A 444 16.57 7.78 41.71
N GLN A 445 16.44 8.47 40.58
CA GLN A 445 17.39 9.52 40.19
C GLN A 445 17.31 10.73 41.12
N ASP A 446 16.12 11.15 41.51
CA ASP A 446 15.92 12.25 42.46
C ASP A 446 16.50 11.91 43.84
N GLU A 447 16.27 10.69 44.32
CA GLU A 447 16.85 10.21 45.58
C GLU A 447 18.39 10.16 45.50
N ALA A 448 18.95 9.63 44.42
CA ALA A 448 20.40 9.61 44.19
C ALA A 448 20.99 11.03 44.10
N ARG A 449 20.29 11.95 43.43
CA ARG A 449 20.69 13.37 43.32
C ARG A 449 20.67 14.04 44.68
N LEU A 450 19.61 13.86 45.47
CA LEU A 450 19.49 14.42 46.82
C LEU A 450 20.57 13.86 47.75
N ALA A 451 20.86 12.57 47.67
CA ALA A 451 21.95 11.95 48.42
C ALA A 451 23.32 12.52 48.03
N ALA A 452 23.57 12.72 46.73
CA ALA A 452 24.81 13.33 46.26
C ALA A 452 24.95 14.79 46.72
N TRP A 453 23.87 15.58 46.67
CA TRP A 453 23.86 16.95 47.20
C TRP A 453 24.08 16.99 48.71
N ALA A 454 23.41 16.12 49.46
CA ALA A 454 23.61 16.01 50.90
C ALA A 454 25.06 15.65 51.25
N ALA A 455 25.69 14.73 50.50
CA ALA A 455 27.09 14.37 50.68
C ALA A 455 28.06 15.52 50.35
N GLN A 456 27.79 16.28 49.28
CA GLN A 456 28.59 17.47 48.94
C GLN A 456 28.45 18.57 49.99
N LEU A 457 27.22 18.85 50.47
CA LEU A 457 26.98 19.80 51.56
C LEU A 457 27.66 19.35 52.86
N ALA A 458 27.58 18.07 53.21
CA ALA A 458 28.26 17.52 54.36
C ALA A 458 29.78 17.69 54.25
N THR A 459 30.35 17.40 53.08
CA THR A 459 31.79 17.57 52.79
C THR A 459 32.19 19.04 52.93
N MET A 460 31.47 19.97 52.29
CA MET A 460 31.73 21.40 52.38
C MET A 460 31.62 21.91 53.82
N SER A 461 30.63 21.46 54.59
CA SER A 461 30.48 21.82 56.00
C SER A 461 31.62 21.28 56.87
N ALA A 462 32.14 20.09 56.57
CA ALA A 462 33.26 19.49 57.27
C ALA A 462 34.57 20.23 56.95
N THR A 463 34.80 20.59 55.68
CA THR A 463 35.95 21.39 55.27
C THR A 463 35.93 22.77 55.93
N LEU A 464 34.80 23.48 55.87
CA LEU A 464 34.65 24.79 56.52
C LEU A 464 34.86 24.71 58.04
N ARG A 465 34.37 23.65 58.70
CA ARG A 465 34.61 23.43 60.12
C ARG A 465 36.09 23.17 60.42
N GLY A 466 36.76 22.36 59.59
CA GLY A 466 38.19 22.09 59.72
C GLY A 466 39.04 23.34 59.54
N ASP A 467 38.76 24.13 58.51
CA ASP A 467 39.47 25.41 58.25
C ASP A 467 39.25 26.39 59.41
N TRP A 468 38.03 26.43 59.98
CA TRP A 468 37.72 27.28 61.13
C TRP A 468 38.41 26.82 62.42
N GLU A 469 38.41 25.52 62.74
CA GLU A 469 39.12 24.97 63.90
C GLU A 469 40.63 25.21 63.79
N HIS A 470 41.20 25.07 62.58
CA HIS A 470 42.61 25.31 62.33
C HIS A 470 42.99 26.78 62.55
N THR A 471 42.27 27.70 61.91
CA THR A 471 42.50 29.15 62.03
C THR A 471 42.25 29.66 63.46
N ALA A 472 41.23 29.14 64.15
CA ALA A 472 40.99 29.45 65.55
C ALA A 472 42.11 28.93 66.48
N GLY A 473 42.64 27.75 66.20
CA GLY A 473 43.78 27.18 66.91
C GLY A 473 45.06 28.00 66.74
N GLU A 474 45.35 28.46 65.51
CA GLU A 474 46.49 29.34 65.24
C GLU A 474 46.34 30.70 65.93
N ALA A 475 45.14 31.30 65.87
CA ALA A 475 44.85 32.56 66.56
C ALA A 475 44.99 32.43 68.08
N ALA A 476 44.49 31.35 68.68
CA ALA A 476 44.62 31.09 70.11
C ALA A 476 46.10 30.91 70.52
N ARG A 477 46.91 30.24 69.71
CA ARG A 477 48.35 30.10 69.96
C ARG A 477 49.08 31.44 69.91
N LEU A 478 48.81 32.26 68.89
CA LEU A 478 49.34 33.62 68.78
C LEU A 478 48.96 34.47 70.00
N GLN A 479 47.70 34.40 70.43
CA GLN A 479 47.22 35.10 71.62
C GLN A 479 47.98 34.66 72.89
N GLN A 480 48.19 33.35 73.06
CA GLN A 480 48.94 32.79 74.19
C GLN A 480 50.40 33.26 74.18
N GLU A 481 51.07 33.22 73.03
CA GLU A 481 52.45 33.70 72.88
C GLU A 481 52.57 35.19 73.22
N ILE A 482 51.60 36.01 72.81
CA ILE A 482 51.51 37.44 73.17
C ILE A 482 51.32 37.60 74.68
N CYS A 483 50.39 36.86 75.29
CA CYS A 483 50.17 36.91 76.74
C CYS A 483 51.40 36.48 77.54
N ASP A 484 52.09 35.43 77.12
CA ASP A 484 53.31 34.94 77.77
C ASP A 484 54.48 35.92 77.58
N ALA A 485 54.58 36.58 76.42
CA ALA A 485 55.54 37.66 76.21
C ALA A 485 55.26 38.86 77.13
N LEU A 486 53.99 39.27 77.26
CA LEU A 486 53.57 40.34 78.16
C LEU A 486 53.84 40.01 79.62
N ALA A 487 53.55 38.78 80.06
CA ALA A 487 53.82 38.32 81.41
C ALA A 487 55.32 38.31 81.74
N ARG A 488 56.15 37.83 80.80
CA ARG A 488 57.63 37.89 80.93
C ARG A 488 58.13 39.32 81.04
N SER A 489 57.70 40.21 80.14
CA SER A 489 58.07 41.63 80.19
C SER A 489 57.66 42.30 81.51
N ALA A 490 56.45 42.01 82.02
CA ALA A 490 56.00 42.55 83.30
C ALA A 490 56.84 42.05 84.49
N SER A 491 57.26 40.77 84.46
CA SER A 491 58.15 40.18 85.46
C SER A 491 59.56 40.79 85.40
N ASP A 492 60.10 40.98 84.20
CA ASP A 492 61.42 41.57 83.99
C ASP A 492 61.45 43.03 84.48
N ILE A 493 60.43 43.82 84.12
CA ILE A 493 60.26 45.20 84.62
C ILE A 493 60.17 45.23 86.15
N THR A 494 59.41 44.33 86.75
CA THR A 494 59.25 44.28 88.22
C THR A 494 60.58 43.92 88.91
N THR A 495 61.30 42.95 88.37
CA THR A 495 62.61 42.52 88.88
C THR A 495 63.64 43.64 88.76
N GLN A 496 63.66 44.32 87.61
CA GLN A 496 64.55 45.44 87.35
C GLN A 496 64.21 46.63 88.25
N ALA A 497 62.93 46.96 88.42
CA ALA A 497 62.48 48.00 89.34
C ALA A 497 62.83 47.69 90.79
N GLN A 498 62.74 46.43 91.23
CA GLN A 498 63.11 46.01 92.59
C GLN A 498 64.63 46.11 92.80
N THR A 499 65.42 45.68 91.81
CA THR A 499 66.89 45.82 91.83
C THR A 499 67.29 47.29 91.90
N HIS A 500 66.67 48.12 91.04
CA HIS A 500 66.92 49.55 90.99
C HIS A 500 66.53 50.22 92.32
N ALA A 501 65.39 49.87 92.91
CA ALA A 501 64.96 50.39 94.21
C ALA A 501 65.92 49.99 95.34
N GLN A 502 66.41 48.76 95.36
CA GLN A 502 67.42 48.31 96.32
C GLN A 502 68.74 49.08 96.17
N GLN A 503 69.16 49.32 94.93
CA GLN A 503 70.37 50.09 94.62
C GLN A 503 70.22 51.55 95.06
N THR A 504 69.07 52.17 94.78
CA THR A 504 68.76 53.54 95.24
C THR A 504 68.65 53.61 96.77
N ILE A 505 68.06 52.62 97.45
CA ILE A 505 68.02 52.57 98.92
C ILE A 505 69.43 52.41 99.49
N ALA A 506 70.30 51.62 98.86
CA ALA A 506 71.70 51.49 99.26
C ALA A 506 72.46 52.81 99.07
N GLU A 507 72.29 53.49 97.93
CA GLU A 507 72.88 54.81 97.66
C GLU A 507 72.36 55.89 98.63
N ILE A 508 71.06 55.92 98.92
CA ILE A 508 70.46 56.83 99.90
C ILE A 508 70.95 56.50 101.31
N SER A 509 71.05 55.23 101.68
CA SER A 509 71.61 54.81 102.98
C SER A 509 73.07 55.21 103.11
N GLN A 510 73.86 55.10 102.04
CA GLN A 510 75.24 55.55 101.98
C GLN A 510 75.34 57.08 102.05
N LEU A 511 74.43 57.81 101.40
CA LEU A 511 74.30 59.28 101.53
C LEU A 511 73.89 59.73 102.93
N VAL A 512 72.99 59.01 103.59
CA VAL A 512 72.56 59.28 104.98
C VAL A 512 73.68 58.94 105.98
N GLN A 513 74.45 57.88 105.74
CA GLN A 513 75.64 57.55 106.53
C GLN A 513 76.71 58.65 106.39
N VAL A 514 76.98 59.09 105.16
CA VAL A 514 77.93 60.19 104.85
C VAL A 514 77.44 61.54 105.37
N ALA A 515 76.12 61.78 105.42
CA ALA A 515 75.53 63.00 106.00
C ALA A 515 75.48 62.97 107.54
N SER A 516 75.59 61.81 108.18
CA SER A 516 75.53 61.66 109.65
C SER A 516 76.88 61.90 110.36
N GLU A 517 77.99 61.91 109.62
CA GLU A 517 79.33 62.20 110.14
C GLU A 517 79.90 63.48 109.52
N ALA A 518 79.53 64.64 110.07
CA ALA A 518 80.36 65.86 110.26
C ALA A 518 79.56 67.19 110.17
N PRO A 519 79.15 67.78 111.31
CA PRO A 519 78.65 69.14 111.33
C PRO A 519 79.82 70.13 111.43
N ARG A 520 80.29 70.65 110.27
CA ARG A 520 80.83 72.02 110.06
C ARG A 520 81.68 72.10 108.77
N ALA A 521 81.07 72.60 107.69
CA ALA A 521 81.62 73.64 106.80
C ALA A 521 80.80 73.68 105.51
N ALA A 522 79.67 74.41 105.56
CA ALA A 522 78.92 74.78 104.38
C ALA A 522 79.58 76.01 103.73
N ALA A 523 80.33 75.79 102.66
CA ALA A 523 80.69 76.82 101.66
C ALA A 523 81.12 76.23 100.31
N ASP A 524 81.62 74.99 100.26
CA ASP A 524 82.07 74.35 99.00
C ASP A 524 81.03 73.41 98.35
N MET A 525 79.89 73.13 98.99
CA MET A 525 78.91 72.14 98.52
C MET A 525 78.03 72.57 97.34
N VAL A 526 77.97 73.87 96.97
CA VAL A 526 77.08 74.33 95.88
C VAL A 526 77.62 73.96 94.49
N ALA A 527 78.93 73.77 94.35
CA ALA A 527 79.54 73.29 93.11
C ALA A 527 79.33 71.76 92.92
N GLU A 528 79.45 70.99 94.00
CA GLU A 528 79.25 69.53 93.98
C GLU A 528 77.77 69.14 93.85
N LEU A 529 76.85 69.91 94.45
CA LEU A 529 75.40 69.73 94.25
C LEU A 529 75.00 69.97 92.78
N ARG A 530 75.64 70.93 92.09
CA ARG A 530 75.34 71.25 90.69
C ARG A 530 75.86 70.17 89.72
N GLN A 531 76.99 69.53 90.03
CA GLN A 531 77.51 68.40 89.27
C GLN A 531 76.65 67.13 89.47
N LYS A 532 76.26 66.81 90.71
CA LYS A 532 75.39 65.66 91.00
C LYS A 532 73.95 65.84 90.52
N LEU A 533 73.41 67.06 90.50
CA LEU A 533 72.12 67.36 89.86
C LEU A 533 72.19 67.25 88.34
N SER A 534 73.31 67.60 87.70
CA SER A 534 73.51 67.35 86.26
C SER A 534 73.58 65.86 85.94
N ASP A 535 74.31 65.05 86.71
CA ASP A 535 74.35 63.59 86.53
C ASP A 535 72.99 62.93 86.82
N SER A 536 72.23 63.45 87.78
CA SER A 536 70.86 63.01 88.09
C SER A 536 69.88 63.39 86.98
N MET A 537 70.00 64.58 86.38
CA MET A 537 69.13 64.96 85.26
C MET A 537 69.45 64.13 84.02
N VAL A 538 70.73 63.82 83.74
CA VAL A 538 71.09 62.90 82.64
C VAL A 538 70.51 61.50 82.87
N ARG A 539 70.52 61.00 84.11
CA ARG A 539 69.84 59.74 84.49
C ARG A 539 68.32 59.81 84.35
N ASP A 540 67.68 60.89 84.77
CA ASP A 540 66.24 61.10 84.59
C ASP A 540 65.87 61.24 83.12
N THR A 541 66.75 61.83 82.31
CA THR A 541 66.54 61.93 80.85
C THR A 541 66.65 60.54 80.23
N ALA A 542 67.62 59.72 80.65
CA ALA A 542 67.75 58.33 80.22
C ALA A 542 66.55 57.45 80.64
N LEU A 543 66.02 57.64 81.86
CA LEU A 543 64.80 56.95 82.32
C LEU A 543 63.56 57.42 81.57
N LEU A 544 63.47 58.71 81.21
CA LEU A 544 62.40 59.23 80.35
C LEU A 544 62.52 58.68 78.93
N GLU A 545 63.73 58.49 78.43
CA GLU A 545 64.01 57.89 77.12
C GLU A 545 63.65 56.40 77.12
N GLU A 546 63.99 55.66 78.18
CA GLU A 546 63.61 54.25 78.37
C GLU A 546 62.09 54.09 78.52
N ARG A 547 61.42 55.02 79.22
CA ARG A 547 59.95 55.05 79.34
C ARG A 547 59.27 55.43 78.02
N THR A 548 59.89 56.30 77.23
CA THR A 548 59.43 56.64 75.87
C THR A 548 59.57 55.43 74.95
N GLN A 549 60.65 54.67 75.10
CA GLN A 549 60.89 53.44 74.35
C GLN A 549 59.89 52.33 74.72
N MET A 550 59.57 52.14 76.01
CA MET A 550 58.51 51.22 76.47
C MET A 550 57.13 51.63 75.95
N MET A 551 56.79 52.92 75.97
CA MET A 551 55.54 53.41 75.37
C MET A 551 55.52 53.21 73.85
N GLY A 552 56.65 53.36 73.17
CA GLY A 552 56.78 53.04 71.74
C GLY A 552 56.59 51.56 71.43
N THR A 553 57.05 50.66 72.30
CA THR A 553 56.81 49.21 72.14
C THR A 553 55.36 48.84 72.40
N LEU A 554 54.73 49.43 73.43
CA LEU A 554 53.29 49.27 73.69
C LEU A 554 52.44 49.78 72.53
N GLN A 555 52.78 50.94 71.96
CA GLN A 555 52.11 51.49 70.78
C GLN A 555 52.21 50.53 69.59
N THR A 556 53.41 49.98 69.34
CA THR A 556 53.65 49.04 68.24
C THR A 556 52.87 47.74 68.43
N LEU A 557 52.79 47.22 69.66
CA LEU A 557 51.97 46.04 69.97
C LEU A 557 50.47 46.33 69.83
N LEU A 558 50.02 47.52 70.22
CA LEU A 558 48.61 47.94 70.06
C LEU A 558 48.25 48.08 68.57
N ASP A 559 49.15 48.64 67.77
CA ASP A 559 48.99 48.77 66.32
C ASP A 559 48.99 47.38 65.65
N ALA A 560 49.84 46.45 66.10
CA ALA A 560 49.84 45.07 65.62
C ALA A 560 48.52 44.33 65.93
N VAL A 561 47.96 44.50 67.14
CA VAL A 561 46.65 43.92 67.50
C VAL A 561 45.50 44.55 66.69
N ASN A 562 45.51 45.87 66.51
CA ASN A 562 44.53 46.54 65.65
C ASN A 562 44.64 46.10 64.18
N HIS A 563 45.87 45.91 63.69
CA HIS A 563 46.12 45.43 62.34
C HIS A 563 45.61 44.00 62.17
N ALA A 564 45.93 43.09 63.10
CA ALA A 564 45.44 41.71 63.09
C ALA A 564 43.91 41.64 63.19
N SER A 565 43.27 42.48 64.01
CA SER A 565 41.81 42.56 64.10
C SER A 565 41.18 43.08 62.80
N THR A 566 41.87 43.96 62.07
CA THR A 566 41.41 44.48 60.77
C THR A 566 41.57 43.44 59.67
N GLU A 567 42.68 42.70 59.66
CA GLU A 567 42.86 41.54 58.76
C GLU A 567 41.81 40.46 59.01
N GLN A 568 41.51 40.12 60.27
CA GLN A 568 40.44 39.19 60.60
C GLN A 568 39.07 39.65 60.09
N ARG A 569 38.71 40.92 60.26
CA ARG A 569 37.45 41.47 59.71
C ARG A 569 37.43 41.35 58.18
N THR A 570 38.54 41.65 57.52
CA THR A 570 38.66 41.55 56.05
C THR A 570 38.53 40.10 55.56
N ALA A 571 39.11 39.14 56.29
CA ALA A 571 38.98 37.71 55.99
C ALA A 571 37.54 37.21 56.17
N ILE A 572 36.84 37.66 57.21
CA ILE A 572 35.42 37.35 57.44
C ILE A 572 34.56 37.93 56.31
N ASP A 573 34.78 39.19 55.92
CA ASP A 573 34.04 39.83 54.82
C ASP A 573 34.27 39.09 53.49
N ALA A 574 35.50 38.63 53.23
CA ALA A 574 35.81 37.81 52.06
C ALA A 574 35.09 36.45 52.09
N LEU A 575 35.02 35.79 53.24
CA LEU A 575 34.32 34.51 53.43
C LEU A 575 32.80 34.64 53.23
N VAL A 576 32.21 35.72 53.75
CA VAL A 576 30.79 36.04 53.56
C VAL A 576 30.49 36.35 52.09
N ALA A 577 31.32 37.17 51.43
CA ALA A 577 31.17 37.47 50.00
C ALA A 577 31.30 36.22 49.12
N THR A 578 32.27 35.36 49.41
CA THR A 578 32.48 34.11 48.66
C THR A 578 31.33 33.13 48.86
N SER A 579 30.79 33.04 50.07
CA SER A 579 29.61 32.20 50.35
C SER A 579 28.35 32.70 49.65
N ALA A 580 28.16 34.03 49.59
CA ALA A 580 27.05 34.64 48.88
C ALA A 580 27.14 34.39 47.36
N ASP A 581 28.32 34.56 46.76
CA ASP A 581 28.55 34.31 45.33
C ASP A 581 28.39 32.82 44.96
N LEU A 582 28.82 31.89 45.82
CA LEU A 582 28.58 30.45 45.62
C LEU A 582 27.09 30.09 45.70
N LEU A 583 26.34 30.65 46.66
CA LEU A 583 24.89 30.46 46.78
C LEU A 583 24.15 31.00 45.56
N GLU A 584 24.54 32.17 45.04
CA GLU A 584 23.95 32.77 43.84
C GLU A 584 24.22 31.93 42.58
N ARG A 585 25.45 31.41 42.42
CA ARG A 585 25.79 30.49 41.31
C ARG A 585 25.05 29.15 41.37
N VAL A 586 24.79 28.63 42.57
CA VAL A 586 23.98 27.41 42.75
C VAL A 586 22.52 27.69 42.42
N GLY A 587 21.97 28.83 42.87
CA GLY A 587 20.58 29.23 42.57
C GLY A 587 20.32 29.43 41.08
N THR A 588 21.25 30.09 40.38
CA THR A 588 21.17 30.29 38.92
C THR A 588 21.27 28.97 38.16
N ARG A 589 22.27 28.11 38.47
CA ARG A 589 22.37 26.77 37.85
C ARG A 589 21.15 25.89 38.11
N PHE A 590 20.59 25.94 39.32
CA PHE A 590 19.39 25.19 39.65
C PHE A 590 18.19 25.66 38.80
N THR A 591 18.02 26.98 38.67
CA THR A 591 16.95 27.58 37.87
C THR A 591 17.07 27.20 36.39
N ASP A 592 18.27 27.34 35.81
CA ASP A 592 18.53 26.96 34.42
C ASP A 592 18.27 25.46 34.17
N HIS A 593 18.64 24.61 35.13
CA HIS A 593 18.44 23.16 35.01
C HIS A 593 16.96 22.76 35.10
N VAL A 594 16.19 23.35 36.03
CA VAL A 594 14.74 23.14 36.16
C VAL A 594 14.01 23.60 34.89
N GLN A 595 14.41 24.75 34.33
CA GLN A 595 13.81 25.28 33.11
C GLN A 595 14.10 24.40 31.89
N ALA A 596 15.31 23.84 31.80
CA ALA A 596 15.67 22.90 30.74
C ALA A 596 14.91 21.56 30.84
N GLU A 597 14.73 20.99 32.04
CA GLU A 597 13.96 19.76 32.22
C GLU A 597 12.45 19.97 32.01
N THR A 598 11.91 21.12 32.40
CA THR A 598 10.49 21.46 32.15
C THR A 598 10.20 21.55 30.66
N GLY A 599 11.10 22.13 29.87
CA GLY A 599 10.97 22.17 28.41
C GLY A 599 11.00 20.80 27.73
N LYS A 600 11.70 19.81 28.30
CA LYS A 600 11.70 18.43 27.79
C LYS A 600 10.38 17.72 28.08
N LEU A 601 9.80 17.92 29.27
CA LEU A 601 8.49 17.37 29.62
C LEU A 601 7.37 17.93 28.74
N GLU A 602 7.43 19.22 28.41
CA GLU A 602 6.48 19.86 27.50
C GLU A 602 6.56 19.29 26.08
N HIS A 603 7.77 18.98 25.60
CA HIS A 603 7.99 18.34 24.31
C HIS A 603 7.45 16.90 24.27
N VAL A 604 7.67 16.11 25.33
CA VAL A 604 7.13 14.74 25.44
C VAL A 604 5.60 14.75 25.50
N ALA A 605 5.01 15.69 26.25
CA ALA A 605 3.55 15.85 26.32
C ALA A 605 2.94 16.19 24.95
N ALA A 606 3.60 17.05 24.16
CA ALA A 606 3.17 17.37 22.80
C ALA A 606 3.24 16.14 21.86
N GLN A 607 4.24 15.28 22.03
CA GLN A 607 4.41 14.06 21.25
C GLN A 607 3.34 13.00 21.58
N VAL A 608 2.98 12.86 22.86
CA VAL A 608 1.89 11.98 23.31
C VAL A 608 0.53 12.47 22.81
N ALA A 609 0.28 13.79 22.86
CA ALA A 609 -0.94 14.38 22.31
C ALA A 609 -1.06 14.14 20.80
N ALA A 610 0.03 14.33 20.05
CA ALA A 610 0.07 14.06 18.61
C ALA A 610 -0.19 12.57 18.26
N GLY A 611 0.40 11.64 19.03
CA GLY A 611 0.15 10.21 18.87
C GLY A 611 -1.30 9.80 19.15
N ALA A 612 -1.96 10.45 20.13
CA ALA A 612 -3.38 10.23 20.40
C ALA A 612 -4.28 10.71 19.23
N THR A 613 -3.92 11.80 18.57
CA THR A 613 -4.64 12.30 17.37
C THR A 613 -4.49 11.36 16.17
N GLU A 614 -3.31 10.76 15.98
CA GLU A 614 -3.09 9.76 14.91
C GLU A 614 -3.90 8.48 15.14
N VAL A 615 -4.01 8.02 16.39
CA VAL A 615 -4.86 6.88 16.77
C VAL A 615 -6.35 7.19 16.58
N ALA A 616 -6.79 8.42 16.87
CA ALA A 616 -8.15 8.86 16.56
C ALA A 616 -8.42 8.88 15.05
N GLY A 617 -7.44 9.30 14.24
CA GLY A 617 -7.54 9.32 12.78
C GLY A 617 -7.67 7.94 12.13
N LEU A 618 -7.17 6.87 12.77
CA LEU A 618 -7.41 5.48 12.32
C LEU A 618 -8.88 5.07 12.43
N GLY A 619 -9.62 5.59 13.42
CA GLY A 619 -11.05 5.36 13.57
C GLY A 619 -11.87 5.98 12.43
N ASP A 620 -11.56 7.22 12.05
CA ASP A 620 -12.21 7.91 10.93
C ASP A 620 -11.89 7.24 9.58
N ALA A 621 -10.65 6.77 9.40
CA ALA A 621 -10.25 6.03 8.21
C ALA A 621 -11.02 4.69 8.09
N LEU A 622 -11.21 3.97 9.20
CA LEU A 622 -12.01 2.75 9.21
C LEU A 622 -13.50 3.03 8.94
N GLY A 623 -14.06 4.10 9.51
CA GLY A 623 -15.43 4.54 9.26
C GLY A 623 -15.68 4.86 7.78
N SER A 624 -14.77 5.60 7.15
CA SER A 624 -14.78 5.91 5.71
C SER A 624 -14.76 4.66 4.82
N VAL A 625 -13.99 3.64 5.20
CA VAL A 625 -13.93 2.36 4.47
C VAL A 625 -15.23 1.58 4.60
N VAL A 626 -15.84 1.54 5.79
CA VAL A 626 -17.13 0.86 6.02
C VAL A 626 -18.27 1.57 5.27
N GLU A 627 -18.28 2.90 5.25
CA GLU A 627 -19.29 3.69 4.53
C GLU A 627 -19.22 3.46 3.01
N ARG A 628 -18.01 3.44 2.44
CA ARG A 628 -17.80 3.09 1.02
C ARG A 628 -18.23 1.66 0.69
N PHE A 629 -17.97 0.71 1.59
CA PHE A 629 -18.43 -0.66 1.42
C PHE A 629 -19.95 -0.75 1.39
N GLY A 630 -20.65 -0.04 2.29
CA GLY A 630 -22.11 0.07 2.30
C GLY A 630 -22.67 0.64 1.00
N GLN A 631 -22.14 1.77 0.53
CA GLN A 631 -22.56 2.40 -0.74
C GLN A 631 -22.37 1.48 -1.95
N THR A 632 -21.28 0.69 -1.96
CA THR A 632 -21.02 -0.26 -3.04
C THR A 632 -22.01 -1.42 -3.02
N ASN A 633 -22.39 -1.88 -1.83
CA ASN A 633 -23.37 -2.95 -1.66
C ASN A 633 -24.78 -2.50 -2.09
N ASP A 634 -25.17 -1.27 -1.74
CA ASP A 634 -26.45 -0.67 -2.16
C ASP A 634 -26.54 -0.54 -3.69
N ALA A 635 -25.48 -0.06 -4.34
CA ALA A 635 -25.42 0.04 -5.81
C ALA A 635 -25.49 -1.33 -6.51
N LEU A 636 -24.99 -2.39 -5.87
CA LEU A 636 -25.05 -3.75 -6.38
C LEU A 636 -26.48 -4.31 -6.26
N LEU A 637 -27.16 -4.00 -5.16
CA LEU A 637 -28.56 -4.36 -4.91
C LEU A 637 -29.50 -3.67 -5.89
N GLU A 638 -29.27 -2.38 -6.17
CA GLU A 638 -30.03 -1.60 -7.15
C GLU A 638 -29.86 -2.14 -8.58
N ARG A 639 -28.64 -2.56 -8.95
CA ARG A 639 -28.39 -3.24 -10.25
C ARG A 639 -29.09 -4.58 -10.36
N LEU A 640 -29.14 -5.37 -9.29
CA LEU A 640 -29.85 -6.65 -9.29
C LEU A 640 -31.36 -6.45 -9.47
N GLN A 641 -31.96 -5.47 -8.79
CA GLN A 641 -33.37 -5.09 -9.00
C GLN A 641 -33.65 -4.59 -10.42
N ALA A 642 -32.72 -3.82 -11.01
CA ALA A 642 -32.85 -3.37 -12.40
C ALA A 642 -32.83 -4.54 -13.40
N ILE A 643 -32.04 -5.58 -13.13
CA ILE A 643 -31.98 -6.81 -13.93
C ILE A 643 -33.27 -7.61 -13.78
N GLU A 644 -33.78 -7.77 -12.55
CA GLU A 644 -35.07 -8.42 -12.27
C GLU A 644 -36.22 -7.74 -13.04
N GLY A 645 -36.33 -6.41 -12.95
CA GLY A 645 -37.36 -5.65 -13.68
C GLY A 645 -37.17 -5.61 -15.20
N ALA A 646 -35.97 -5.90 -15.72
CA ALA A 646 -35.73 -6.08 -17.15
C ALA A 646 -36.17 -7.49 -17.61
N LEU A 647 -35.94 -8.51 -16.79
CA LEU A 647 -36.39 -9.88 -17.03
C LEU A 647 -37.92 -10.00 -17.02
N GLU A 648 -38.61 -9.37 -16.06
CA GLU A 648 -40.08 -9.30 -16.04
C GLU A 648 -40.65 -8.66 -17.31
N ARG A 649 -40.10 -7.52 -17.75
CA ARG A 649 -40.52 -6.87 -19.00
C ARG A 649 -40.27 -7.73 -20.24
N SER A 650 -39.19 -8.50 -20.24
CA SER A 650 -38.89 -9.44 -21.33
C SER A 650 -39.88 -10.59 -21.37
N LEU A 651 -40.29 -11.11 -20.21
CA LEU A 651 -41.31 -12.15 -20.09
C LEU A 651 -42.68 -11.66 -20.57
N VAL A 652 -43.11 -10.48 -20.14
CA VAL A 652 -44.39 -9.88 -20.58
C VAL A 652 -44.40 -9.64 -22.10
N ARG A 653 -43.30 -9.15 -22.67
CA ARG A 653 -43.17 -8.94 -24.11
C ARG A 653 -43.17 -10.26 -24.89
N SER A 654 -42.57 -11.31 -24.34
CA SER A 654 -42.60 -12.66 -24.92
C SER A 654 -44.03 -13.21 -24.94
N ASP A 655 -44.81 -13.01 -23.87
CA ASP A 655 -46.21 -13.42 -23.79
C ASP A 655 -47.11 -12.64 -24.77
N GLU A 656 -46.90 -11.33 -24.92
CA GLU A 656 -47.61 -10.52 -25.92
C GLU A 656 -47.27 -10.95 -27.36
N GLN A 657 -46.00 -11.28 -27.64
CA GLN A 657 -45.60 -11.80 -28.95
C GLN A 657 -46.21 -13.19 -29.22
N LEU A 658 -46.24 -14.08 -28.24
CA LEU A 658 -46.92 -15.37 -28.33
C LEU A 658 -48.41 -15.20 -28.60
N ALA A 659 -49.08 -14.26 -27.91
CA ALA A 659 -50.49 -13.96 -28.13
C ALA A 659 -50.74 -13.39 -29.55
N TYR A 660 -49.84 -12.53 -30.04
CA TYR A 660 -49.92 -11.98 -31.40
C TYR A 660 -49.74 -13.07 -32.47
N TYR A 661 -48.77 -13.97 -32.32
CA TYR A 661 -48.55 -15.09 -33.25
C TYR A 661 -49.70 -16.10 -33.23
N VAL A 662 -50.30 -16.37 -32.08
CA VAL A 662 -51.49 -17.23 -31.97
C VAL A 662 -52.70 -16.58 -32.65
N ALA A 663 -52.88 -15.27 -32.49
CA ALA A 663 -53.95 -14.53 -33.18
C ALA A 663 -53.75 -14.55 -34.71
N GLN A 664 -52.52 -14.34 -35.18
CA GLN A 664 -52.18 -14.37 -36.60
C GLN A 664 -52.35 -15.77 -37.20
N ALA A 665 -51.95 -16.83 -36.48
CA ALA A 665 -52.20 -18.21 -36.90
C ALA A 665 -53.70 -18.51 -37.01
N ARG A 666 -54.51 -18.00 -36.07
CA ARG A 666 -55.98 -18.14 -36.10
C ARG A 666 -56.60 -17.43 -37.31
N GLU A 667 -56.12 -16.23 -37.65
CA GLU A 667 -56.60 -15.46 -38.81
C GLU A 667 -56.27 -16.16 -40.14
N VAL A 668 -55.07 -16.76 -40.26
CA VAL A 668 -54.67 -17.55 -41.44
C VAL A 668 -55.53 -18.82 -41.59
N VAL A 669 -55.85 -19.49 -40.48
CA VAL A 669 -56.75 -20.65 -40.48
C VAL A 669 -58.16 -20.26 -40.91
N ASP A 670 -58.71 -19.15 -40.41
CA ASP A 670 -60.02 -18.65 -40.83
C ASP A 670 -60.03 -18.23 -42.31
N LEU A 671 -58.96 -17.61 -42.82
CA LEU A 671 -58.82 -17.27 -44.23
C LEU A 671 -58.79 -18.53 -45.11
N SER A 672 -58.06 -19.56 -44.68
CA SER A 672 -57.98 -20.85 -45.36
C SER A 672 -59.34 -21.56 -45.40
N LEU A 673 -60.06 -21.58 -44.27
CA LEU A 673 -61.41 -22.15 -44.17
C LEU A 673 -62.43 -21.40 -45.03
N SER A 674 -62.35 -20.08 -45.09
CA SER A 674 -63.23 -19.26 -45.95
C SER A 674 -62.94 -19.49 -47.44
N ALA A 675 -61.66 -19.59 -47.83
CA ALA A 675 -61.26 -19.89 -49.21
C ALA A 675 -61.69 -21.30 -49.64
N GLN A 676 -61.53 -22.30 -48.77
CA GLN A 676 -62.02 -23.66 -49.03
C GLN A 676 -63.55 -23.70 -49.17
N ARG A 677 -64.29 -22.97 -48.34
CA ARG A 677 -65.75 -22.81 -48.50
C ARG A 677 -66.12 -22.18 -49.83
N GLN A 678 -65.42 -21.12 -50.22
CA GLN A 678 -65.68 -20.41 -51.46
C GLN A 678 -65.45 -21.30 -52.69
N ILE A 679 -64.34 -22.05 -52.70
CA ILE A 679 -64.04 -23.03 -53.76
C ILE A 679 -65.11 -24.13 -53.82
N THR A 680 -65.60 -24.59 -52.67
CA THR A 680 -66.66 -25.61 -52.61
C THR A 680 -67.99 -25.07 -53.16
N VAL A 681 -68.34 -23.82 -52.84
CA VAL A 681 -69.55 -23.15 -53.37
C VAL A 681 -69.43 -22.89 -54.87
N ASP A 682 -68.25 -22.50 -55.36
CA ASP A 682 -68.01 -22.26 -56.78
C ASP A 682 -68.03 -23.57 -57.59
N LEU A 683 -67.51 -24.67 -57.03
CA LEU A 683 -67.64 -26.01 -57.62
C LEU A 683 -69.10 -26.49 -57.65
N GLN A 684 -69.89 -26.21 -56.60
CA GLN A 684 -71.33 -26.53 -56.59
C GLN A 684 -72.12 -25.70 -57.61
N ARG A 685 -71.74 -24.44 -57.84
CA ARG A 685 -72.33 -23.58 -58.89
C ARG A 685 -71.96 -24.05 -60.28
N LEU A 686 -70.73 -24.52 -60.50
CA LEU A 686 -70.30 -25.12 -61.77
C LEU A 686 -71.03 -26.44 -62.05
N SER A 687 -71.24 -27.28 -61.03
CA SER A 687 -72.01 -28.53 -61.19
C SER A 687 -73.52 -28.30 -61.41
N GLY A 688 -74.07 -27.15 -60.99
CA GLY A 688 -75.47 -26.78 -61.24
C GLY A 688 -75.73 -26.14 -62.60
N ALA A 689 -74.68 -25.61 -63.26
CA ALA A 689 -74.78 -24.96 -64.56
C ALA A 689 -74.70 -25.94 -65.75
N GLU A 690 -74.32 -27.20 -65.52
CA GLU A 690 -74.32 -28.27 -66.54
C GLU A 690 -75.65 -29.08 -66.60
N THR A 691 -76.66 -28.70 -65.81
CA THR A 691 -77.99 -29.38 -65.79
C THR A 691 -79.19 -28.49 -66.15
N ALA A 692 -78.99 -27.38 -66.86
CA ALA A 692 -80.05 -26.59 -67.50
C ALA A 692 -79.71 -26.35 -68.97
#